data_AF-A0A2N3V2Z7-F1
#
_entry.id   AF-A0A2N3V2Z7-F1
#
_cell.length_a   1.000
_cell.length_b   1.000
_cell.length_c   1.000
_cell.angle_alpha   90.00
_cell.angle_beta   90.00
_cell.angle_gamma   90.00
#
_symmetry.space_group_name_H-M   'P 1'
#
loop_
_entity.id
_entity.type
_entity.pdbx_description
1 polymer ?
#
loop_
_entity_poly.entity_id
_entity_poly.type
_entity_poly.pdbx_seq_one_letter_code
_entity_poly.pdbx_strand_id
1 'polypeptide(L)'
;MKLKLHFLLLIILNCCFVTTVTAQQPTLEWSKRFNGKDNTLDRVIAVVVDAKGNSYVTGTSEFSWIATVKYSPSGEQLWEVLVKDYSEAVAIAVDSAGGVFVTGKKFNSESSSDFITIRYDAATGLETWTSRYDGPGSGRDEPAAIAVDNLGGVYVTGYSRDPNMASDYTTIRYDAATGQESWVRHYKDLGGRQSVAAAIATDNRGGIYITGRSYSEDYVYQATTIRYDAATGEESWIGQYNESENSDHIGTAIAVDDKGGVYITGYIKTRDYGNISYPTFDYLTVRFDAATGEQTWARRYDGPDSDDDIAGAIAVDNSGGVFVTGYSRSREFVADYTTIRYDAATGEEVWVRHYNGPDNNSDEAMDIAVDNRGGVYVTGYSYRYESDSPDAKYVIIRYSAATGQEDWVNHIDSFHSFGTEASAIAIDNQGGVYIVGTNIATNTTFDLDYVTARYAAETGEETWINRYNRVTNTSDIAFAVVVDAKGNSYVTGSSPKDGSERITTVKYSPTGQQLWVRQVEENSKAIALAVDNRGGVFVTGLRHNEASSTTVTVRYDANTGEEVWKSLYKWPDSHSETGMPTAIAVDSVGGVYVTGYNFGDGDSDDTSPDFLTIRYDAATGEQTWTKLYDGPENGYDRATAIAADNHGGIYVTGYSINGTFTNTVYTTIRYEAATGQEAWIRHYDGPDSNDNLATAIAVDRGSVYVTGFSGYTNSSYATVRYDAATGEEIWARHYKEGPKEASAEPVAIAVDDQGGLFVTGNTFTYSDEGDLVFSEHTTIRYESGTGERSWASSYKESGRSLDHASAMVIDNKGGVYVSGHSYSSDTGFDLMIIHYDSYTGEKVWVEHYDAGSDDRAVDLALDSTGNVIVTGYSYSPETNFDFLTQKYSRETICPTLPDAAIRGGSTVRVGTDNSTYSLSTPGATAFIWSITDPEGKTYTSFTGQGTAAIRVNWPSEPEMYKVSVSYSAGQDCSARKAVTYVHVFDEEAGFVTGGGWTHSPAAPAHEWMRTEGKAYWGVGAKYKAGQQVQTQGSLMLLLESNKYVFRSTNTTEGSLVIADNRAYYTGTGVLTRTDNSGSMTADQRRFAYLVSAVDGDMKGGKGKKSRQPDRLRILVWEVNKDGSRGQVVYDNQLACPGQELNAPACQPISGGNITIHKKGLKSELSLLAASLQAESGGLSAHPTAFSESTTLSFTLERDADYSLELYDLKGALVRKVAEGTARAGRRTEHELVAEGLPQGLYLIRLSTGSEVQTAKIIVQQ
;
A
#
# COMPACT_ATOMS: atom_id res chain seq x y z
N MET A 1 -34.12 -42.30 -26.03
CA MET A 1 -33.47 -40.98 -26.14
C MET A 1 -33.89 -39.95 -25.07
N LYS A 2 -34.63 -40.29 -23.99
CA LYS A 2 -34.99 -39.33 -22.93
C LYS A 2 -34.15 -39.40 -21.63
N LEU A 3 -33.29 -40.41 -21.48
CA LEU A 3 -32.53 -40.65 -20.23
C LEU A 3 -31.15 -39.96 -20.15
N LYS A 4 -30.68 -39.30 -21.21
CA LYS A 4 -29.39 -38.58 -21.22
C LYS A 4 -29.51 -37.07 -20.91
N LEU A 5 -30.73 -36.51 -20.89
CA LEU A 5 -30.92 -35.07 -20.72
C LEU A 5 -31.01 -34.64 -19.24
N HIS A 6 -31.61 -35.47 -18.38
CA HIS A 6 -31.70 -35.18 -16.94
C HIS A 6 -30.36 -35.31 -16.19
N PHE A 7 -29.43 -36.14 -16.68
CA PHE A 7 -28.11 -36.30 -16.05
C PHE A 7 -27.13 -35.18 -16.42
N LEU A 8 -27.39 -34.41 -17.49
CA LEU A 8 -26.60 -33.23 -17.84
C LEU A 8 -27.06 -31.98 -17.08
N LEU A 9 -28.38 -31.83 -16.90
CA LEU A 9 -28.97 -30.70 -16.16
C LEU A 9 -28.57 -30.69 -14.68
N LEU A 10 -28.48 -31.87 -14.05
CA LEU A 10 -28.14 -31.99 -12.62
C LEU A 10 -26.65 -31.73 -12.28
N ILE A 11 -25.77 -31.75 -13.29
CA ILE A 11 -24.34 -31.44 -13.13
C ILE A 11 -24.12 -29.93 -13.30
N ILE A 12 -24.85 -29.28 -14.21
CA ILE A 12 -24.79 -27.82 -14.41
C ILE A 12 -25.36 -27.08 -13.20
N LEU A 13 -26.47 -27.58 -12.60
CA LEU A 13 -27.08 -26.96 -11.41
C LEU A 13 -26.27 -27.07 -10.10
N ASN A 14 -25.13 -27.77 -10.09
CA ASN A 14 -24.22 -27.87 -8.94
C ASN A 14 -22.91 -27.09 -9.13
N CYS A 15 -22.73 -26.39 -10.26
CA CYS A 15 -21.56 -25.52 -10.50
C CYS A 15 -21.85 -24.03 -10.24
N CYS A 16 -23.08 -23.68 -9.83
CA CYS A 16 -23.51 -22.31 -9.56
C CYS A 16 -23.95 -22.13 -8.10
N PHE A 17 -23.10 -22.55 -7.16
CA PHE A 17 -22.98 -21.78 -5.93
C PHE A 17 -22.30 -20.46 -6.31
N VAL A 18 -23.11 -19.48 -6.71
CA VAL A 18 -22.72 -18.08 -6.61
C VAL A 18 -22.55 -17.84 -5.12
N THR A 19 -21.31 -17.84 -4.65
CA THR A 19 -20.97 -17.21 -3.39
C THR A 19 -21.29 -15.74 -3.57
N THR A 20 -22.44 -15.30 -3.06
CA THR A 20 -22.69 -13.90 -2.79
C THR A 20 -21.58 -13.44 -1.86
N VAL A 21 -20.58 -12.76 -2.43
CA VAL A 21 -19.62 -12.01 -1.65
C VAL A 21 -20.44 -10.89 -1.05
N THR A 22 -20.90 -11.10 0.18
CA THR A 22 -21.46 -10.01 0.97
C THR A 22 -20.36 -8.99 1.12
N ALA A 23 -20.69 -7.76 0.72
CA ALA A 23 -20.17 -6.54 1.29
C ALA A 23 -19.44 -6.74 2.63
N GLN A 24 -18.11 -6.96 2.65
CA GLN A 24 -17.42 -7.38 3.88
C GLN A 24 -16.97 -6.17 4.70
N GLN A 25 -17.86 -5.79 5.58
CA GLN A 25 -17.86 -4.52 6.23
C GLN A 25 -16.69 -4.13 7.14
N PRO A 26 -16.69 -2.83 7.48
CA PRO A 26 -16.32 -2.21 8.77
C PRO A 26 -16.14 -2.93 10.18
N THR A 27 -15.34 -2.43 11.19
CA THR A 27 -15.11 -2.97 12.60
C THR A 27 -14.78 -2.02 13.86
N LEU A 28 -13.86 -1.02 13.83
CA LEU A 28 -13.27 -0.06 14.87
C LEU A 28 -11.84 -0.29 15.52
N GLU A 29 -10.84 0.65 15.40
CA GLU A 29 -9.51 0.67 16.14
C GLU A 29 -9.44 1.82 17.21
N TRP A 30 -10.13 2.97 17.10
CA TRP A 30 -10.16 4.08 18.09
C TRP A 30 -11.29 5.13 17.88
N SER A 31 -11.53 6.04 18.85
CA SER A 31 -12.25 7.36 18.77
C SER A 31 -11.66 8.38 19.76
N LYS A 32 -11.63 9.68 19.42
CA LYS A 32 -11.45 10.81 20.34
C LYS A 32 -12.42 11.90 19.93
N ARG A 33 -12.59 12.85 20.84
CA ARG A 33 -12.81 14.25 20.49
C ARG A 33 -11.86 15.18 21.27
N PHE A 34 -12.09 16.49 21.23
CA PHE A 34 -11.69 17.51 22.21
C PHE A 34 -12.55 18.75 21.89
N ASN A 35 -13.10 19.50 22.85
CA ASN A 35 -13.99 20.65 22.51
C ASN A 35 -13.14 21.88 22.05
N GLY A 36 -13.35 23.20 22.29
CA GLY A 36 -12.37 24.34 22.04
C GLY A 36 -11.22 25.17 22.90
N LYS A 37 -10.70 25.41 24.17
CA LYS A 37 -10.80 25.40 25.71
C LYS A 37 -11.52 26.60 26.39
N ASP A 38 -12.62 26.55 27.18
CA ASP A 38 -13.52 25.52 27.76
C ASP A 38 -15.00 25.25 27.21
N ASN A 39 -15.69 25.98 26.27
CA ASN A 39 -16.84 25.45 25.42
C ASN A 39 -17.28 26.34 24.18
N THR A 40 -17.06 25.99 22.87
CA THR A 40 -17.47 26.64 21.52
C THR A 40 -16.63 26.15 20.24
N LEU A 41 -16.44 26.94 19.13
CA LEU A 41 -15.87 26.64 17.74
C LEU A 41 -14.40 26.24 17.36
N ASP A 42 -14.32 25.69 16.13
CA ASP A 42 -13.22 25.38 15.14
C ASP A 42 -13.81 25.49 13.62
N ARG A 43 -13.20 25.23 12.37
CA ARG A 43 -13.88 25.24 10.95
C ARG A 43 -13.26 24.72 9.57
N VAL A 44 -11.99 24.35 9.29
CA VAL A 44 -11.37 23.71 8.03
C VAL A 44 -11.22 24.39 6.63
N ILE A 45 -10.32 23.97 5.68
CA ILE A 45 -9.08 23.09 5.71
C ILE A 45 -8.84 22.01 4.59
N ALA A 46 -7.73 21.23 4.68
CA ALA A 46 -6.89 20.58 3.63
C ALA A 46 -5.56 19.91 4.19
N VAL A 47 -5.26 18.60 3.93
CA VAL A 47 -4.50 17.51 4.64
C VAL A 47 -2.99 17.26 4.31
N VAL A 48 -2.59 16.13 3.67
CA VAL A 48 -1.24 15.54 3.27
C VAL A 48 -0.51 14.50 4.15
N VAL A 49 0.75 14.03 3.83
CA VAL A 49 1.57 12.92 4.46
C VAL A 49 3.12 12.88 4.20
N ASP A 50 4.08 12.49 5.07
CA ASP A 50 5.56 12.26 4.81
C ASP A 50 6.20 10.85 5.14
N ALA A 51 7.54 10.48 5.12
CA ALA A 51 8.22 9.10 5.31
C ALA A 51 9.45 8.83 6.28
N LYS A 52 9.65 7.65 6.94
CA LYS A 52 10.50 7.27 8.17
C LYS A 52 9.89 7.13 9.61
N GLY A 53 8.74 7.72 9.93
CA GLY A 53 8.16 8.11 11.25
C GLY A 53 6.64 7.86 11.56
N ASN A 54 5.75 8.90 11.55
CA ASN A 54 4.73 9.05 12.65
C ASN A 54 3.44 9.96 12.55
N SER A 55 2.77 10.14 11.39
CA SER A 55 1.49 10.88 11.01
C SER A 55 0.88 12.10 11.72
N TYR A 56 0.44 13.12 10.93
CA TYR A 56 0.04 14.48 11.37
C TYR A 56 -1.49 14.68 11.20
N VAL A 57 -2.09 15.88 11.10
CA VAL A 57 -3.49 16.19 10.66
C VAL A 57 -3.77 17.70 10.83
N THR A 58 -4.98 18.24 11.08
CA THR A 58 -5.26 19.48 11.87
C THR A 58 -6.70 19.58 12.41
N GLY A 59 -6.89 20.53 13.33
CA GLY A 59 -8.15 21.27 13.59
C GLY A 59 -7.83 22.76 13.71
N THR A 60 -8.46 23.52 14.64
CA THR A 60 -8.35 25.01 14.78
C THR A 60 -9.02 25.61 16.09
N SER A 61 -8.40 26.05 17.26
CA SER A 61 -9.25 26.40 18.50
C SER A 61 -8.83 27.20 19.86
N GLU A 62 -9.71 27.96 20.64
CA GLU A 62 -9.44 28.94 21.80
C GLU A 62 -10.00 30.43 21.92
N PHE A 63 -10.71 31.06 20.98
CA PHE A 63 -10.66 32.52 20.58
C PHE A 63 -9.40 33.07 19.82
N SER A 64 -9.08 32.59 18.59
CA SER A 64 -8.12 33.07 17.51
C SER A 64 -6.51 32.69 17.34
N TRP A 65 -5.87 31.45 17.30
CA TRP A 65 -4.44 31.00 17.57
C TRP A 65 -3.67 29.64 17.12
N ILE A 66 -4.14 28.40 16.78
CA ILE A 66 -3.45 27.15 16.19
C ILE A 66 -3.68 25.72 16.89
N ALA A 67 -3.76 24.62 16.09
CA ALA A 67 -3.54 23.15 16.31
C ALA A 67 -2.26 22.45 15.76
N THR A 68 -1.74 21.31 16.33
CA THR A 68 -0.62 20.37 15.89
C THR A 68 -0.46 18.98 16.65
N VAL A 69 -1.53 18.27 17.10
CA VAL A 69 -1.58 17.12 18.08
C VAL A 69 -0.78 15.80 17.76
N LYS A 70 0.55 15.79 17.97
CA LYS A 70 1.66 14.88 17.53
C LYS A 70 1.87 13.50 18.18
N TYR A 71 1.80 12.41 17.41
CA TYR A 71 1.71 11.01 17.82
C TYR A 71 2.96 10.15 17.42
N SER A 72 3.05 8.89 17.90
CA SER A 72 3.82 7.75 17.32
C SER A 72 3.29 6.29 17.60
N PRO A 73 3.21 5.71 18.84
CA PRO A 73 2.66 4.35 19.10
C PRO A 73 1.13 3.98 18.99
N SER A 74 0.14 4.51 19.76
CA SER A 74 -1.30 4.09 19.63
C SER A 74 -2.44 5.05 20.11
N GLY A 75 -3.17 5.70 19.17
CA GLY A 75 -4.38 6.54 19.30
C GLY A 75 -4.47 7.63 20.36
N GLU A 76 -3.40 8.39 20.63
CA GLU A 76 -3.24 9.08 21.91
C GLU A 76 -2.53 10.45 21.82
N GLN A 77 -3.13 11.49 22.42
CA GLN A 77 -2.71 12.92 22.60
C GLN A 77 -1.95 13.25 23.94
N LEU A 78 -1.19 14.38 24.06
CA LEU A 78 -0.50 14.97 25.26
C LEU A 78 -0.26 16.54 25.21
N TRP A 79 0.95 17.08 24.95
CA TRP A 79 1.24 18.56 24.85
C TRP A 79 0.56 19.23 23.66
N GLU A 80 0.44 20.54 23.78
CA GLU A 80 0.05 21.54 22.80
C GLU A 80 0.64 22.85 23.31
N VAL A 81 1.67 23.43 22.70
CA VAL A 81 2.48 24.51 23.31
C VAL A 81 2.82 25.59 22.27
N LEU A 82 2.94 26.84 22.71
CA LEU A 82 2.44 27.98 21.95
C LEU A 82 3.47 29.09 21.80
N VAL A 83 3.79 29.41 20.54
CA VAL A 83 4.46 30.67 20.12
C VAL A 83 3.52 31.86 20.42
N LYS A 84 3.98 33.12 20.33
CA LYS A 84 3.04 34.26 20.35
C LYS A 84 2.18 34.22 19.08
N ASP A 85 2.62 34.77 17.96
CA ASP A 85 1.87 34.93 16.70
C ASP A 85 0.52 35.70 16.90
N TYR A 86 -0.35 35.72 15.87
CA TYR A 86 -1.80 36.08 15.72
C TYR A 86 -2.72 35.53 14.45
N SER A 87 -2.51 34.53 13.48
CA SER A 87 -3.06 34.15 12.05
C SER A 87 -4.00 32.92 11.53
N GLU A 88 -4.13 32.57 10.25
CA GLU A 88 -5.17 31.65 9.71
C GLU A 88 -4.75 31.28 8.28
N ALA A 89 -4.91 30.04 7.88
CA ALA A 89 -4.12 29.42 6.81
C ALA A 89 -4.97 28.95 5.62
N VAL A 90 -4.39 28.48 4.50
CA VAL A 90 -2.98 28.10 4.26
C VAL A 90 -2.88 26.57 4.42
N ALA A 91 -1.93 25.89 3.79
CA ALA A 91 -1.60 24.53 4.13
C ALA A 91 -0.10 24.23 4.29
N ILE A 92 0.17 22.94 4.47
CA ILE A 92 1.39 22.31 4.98
C ILE A 92 2.45 21.89 3.93
N ALA A 93 2.82 20.59 3.76
CA ALA A 93 3.96 19.98 3.01
C ALA A 93 4.45 18.64 3.59
N VAL A 94 5.41 17.94 2.98
CA VAL A 94 5.78 16.54 3.33
C VAL A 94 7.22 16.05 3.02
N ASP A 95 8.05 15.51 3.96
CA ASP A 95 9.19 14.67 3.53
C ASP A 95 9.86 13.59 4.47
N SER A 96 11.01 13.03 4.07
CA SER A 96 11.56 11.83 4.73
C SER A 96 12.31 12.10 6.05
N ALA A 97 13.41 12.86 6.07
CA ALA A 97 13.93 13.32 7.36
C ALA A 97 12.94 14.27 8.06
N GLY A 98 11.92 14.74 7.33
CA GLY A 98 10.54 15.04 7.70
C GLY A 98 10.30 16.47 8.12
N GLY A 99 9.04 16.81 8.40
CA GLY A 99 8.67 18.18 8.81
C GLY A 99 7.34 18.42 9.52
N VAL A 100 6.87 19.68 9.55
CA VAL A 100 5.54 20.18 10.02
C VAL A 100 5.11 21.59 9.52
N PHE A 101 5.64 22.12 8.43
CA PHE A 101 5.63 23.54 8.03
C PHE A 101 4.33 24.12 7.45
N VAL A 102 3.94 25.37 7.81
CA VAL A 102 2.58 25.96 7.67
C VAL A 102 2.42 27.52 7.70
N THR A 103 1.31 28.14 7.22
CA THR A 103 1.30 29.60 6.87
C THR A 103 -0.03 30.34 6.50
N GLY A 104 -0.18 31.70 6.42
CA GLY A 104 -1.50 32.40 6.15
C GLY A 104 -1.71 33.96 6.30
N LYS A 105 -2.95 34.54 6.06
CA LYS A 105 -3.47 36.00 5.99
C LYS A 105 -3.40 37.08 7.12
N LYS A 106 -2.38 37.20 7.99
CA LYS A 106 -2.18 38.19 9.10
C LYS A 106 -2.81 39.62 9.19
N PHE A 107 -3.93 39.94 9.83
CA PHE A 107 -4.28 41.34 10.13
C PHE A 107 -3.23 41.97 11.08
N ASN A 108 -2.27 42.70 10.50
CA ASN A 108 -2.06 44.01 11.11
C ASN A 108 -3.36 44.84 10.95
N SER A 109 -3.47 45.93 11.71
CA SER A 109 -4.73 46.55 12.17
C SER A 109 -5.85 46.84 11.16
N GLU A 110 -5.55 47.13 9.87
CA GLU A 110 -6.52 47.73 8.93
C GLU A 110 -6.50 47.08 7.51
N SER A 111 -6.68 45.76 7.43
CA SER A 111 -7.10 44.99 6.22
C SER A 111 -6.20 45.02 4.97
N SER A 112 -4.96 45.55 5.09
CA SER A 112 -3.86 45.57 4.09
C SER A 112 -2.98 44.29 4.17
N SER A 113 -1.79 44.10 3.54
CA SER A 113 -1.12 42.74 3.47
C SER A 113 0.44 42.64 3.31
N ASP A 114 1.08 41.50 3.72
CA ASP A 114 2.51 41.07 3.90
C ASP A 114 2.69 39.46 3.75
N PHE A 115 3.80 38.76 4.09
CA PHE A 115 3.98 37.24 3.99
C PHE A 115 4.56 36.56 5.28
N ILE A 116 4.55 35.20 5.47
CA ILE A 116 5.18 34.51 6.67
C ILE A 116 6.11 33.26 6.53
N THR A 117 7.26 33.28 7.30
CA THR A 117 8.26 32.25 7.83
C THR A 117 8.09 31.73 9.26
N ILE A 118 8.31 30.44 9.63
CA ILE A 118 8.53 29.85 11.00
C ILE A 118 9.31 28.49 10.95
N ARG A 119 9.25 27.60 11.98
CA ARG A 119 9.74 26.18 12.15
C ARG A 119 9.02 25.43 13.29
N TYR A 120 8.62 24.17 13.06
CA TYR A 120 8.32 23.09 13.99
C TYR A 120 9.03 21.82 13.49
N ASP A 121 10.31 21.69 13.81
CA ASP A 121 10.99 20.41 13.72
C ASP A 121 10.22 19.32 14.56
N ALA A 122 10.30 18.02 14.27
CA ALA A 122 9.20 17.09 14.61
C ALA A 122 9.50 15.90 15.54
N ALA A 123 10.07 16.14 16.73
CA ALA A 123 10.07 15.13 17.80
C ALA A 123 9.73 15.63 19.22
N THR A 124 9.99 16.88 19.61
CA THR A 124 10.01 17.31 21.04
C THR A 124 9.31 18.60 21.53
N GLY A 125 9.74 19.83 21.18
CA GLY A 125 9.01 21.10 21.47
C GLY A 125 9.89 22.34 21.83
N LEU A 126 9.81 23.44 21.03
CA LEU A 126 10.33 24.79 21.34
C LEU A 126 9.58 25.93 20.57
N GLU A 127 9.62 27.17 21.06
CA GLU A 127 8.84 28.35 20.60
C GLU A 127 9.59 29.72 20.76
N THR A 128 9.67 30.63 19.76
CA THR A 128 10.53 31.86 19.82
C THR A 128 10.32 33.09 18.87
N TRP A 129 10.45 33.04 17.52
CA TRP A 129 11.13 34.09 16.69
C TRP A 129 10.33 34.81 15.51
N THR A 130 10.93 35.67 14.64
CA THR A 130 10.23 36.61 13.66
C THR A 130 10.86 36.86 12.23
N SER A 131 10.14 36.70 11.07
CA SER A 131 10.52 37.04 9.65
C SER A 131 9.47 37.94 9.01
N ARG A 132 9.66 39.26 9.23
CA ARG A 132 9.27 40.30 8.26
C ARG A 132 10.34 40.42 7.18
N TYR A 133 10.00 41.15 6.12
CA TYR A 133 10.95 41.72 5.16
C TYR A 133 10.51 43.16 4.89
N ASP A 134 10.56 43.63 3.65
CA ASP A 134 9.40 44.27 3.05
C ASP A 134 9.01 43.55 1.73
N GLY A 135 7.79 43.77 1.20
CA GLY A 135 7.30 43.25 -0.09
C GLY A 135 7.77 44.27 -1.12
N PRO A 136 6.91 44.77 -2.01
CA PRO A 136 7.14 46.09 -2.59
C PRO A 136 7.01 47.17 -1.49
N GLY A 137 6.11 47.07 -0.51
CA GLY A 137 6.38 47.65 0.83
C GLY A 137 5.38 48.65 1.42
N SER A 138 4.09 48.60 1.08
CA SER A 138 3.06 49.47 1.69
C SER A 138 1.59 48.99 1.64
N GLY A 139 1.23 47.81 1.09
CA GLY A 139 -0.16 47.38 1.07
C GLY A 139 -0.47 45.98 0.52
N ARG A 140 -1.67 45.50 0.86
CA ARG A 140 -2.35 44.25 0.47
C ARG A 140 -1.58 42.98 -0.05
N ASP A 141 -0.26 42.77 0.16
CA ASP A 141 0.68 41.64 -0.17
C ASP A 141 0.32 40.21 0.31
N GLU A 142 0.10 39.16 -0.51
CA GLU A 142 -0.30 37.81 0.02
C GLU A 142 -0.06 36.52 -0.86
N PRO A 143 0.36 35.36 -0.28
CA PRO A 143 0.52 34.02 -0.93
C PRO A 143 -0.48 32.85 -0.63
N ALA A 144 -0.85 32.07 -1.67
CA ALA A 144 -1.72 30.89 -1.67
C ALA A 144 -1.23 29.62 -0.96
N ALA A 145 -0.02 29.15 -1.28
CA ALA A 145 0.46 27.88 -0.73
C ALA A 145 1.94 27.63 -0.88
N ILE A 146 2.43 26.54 -0.29
CA ILE A 146 3.89 26.22 -0.17
C ILE A 146 4.36 24.74 0.21
N ALA A 147 5.53 24.21 -0.25
CA ALA A 147 6.08 22.86 0.11
C ALA A 147 7.60 22.51 -0.08
N VAL A 148 7.94 21.26 -0.48
CA VAL A 148 9.12 20.36 -0.24
C VAL A 148 9.94 19.76 -1.38
N ASP A 149 11.22 19.54 -1.23
CA ASP A 149 12.05 18.94 -2.28
C ASP A 149 13.22 18.05 -1.78
N ASN A 150 13.64 17.10 -2.61
CA ASN A 150 14.72 16.17 -2.29
C ASN A 150 16.18 16.64 -2.57
N LEU A 151 16.55 17.94 -2.62
CA LEU A 151 17.77 18.35 -1.86
C LEU A 151 17.45 18.86 -0.47
N GLY A 152 16.33 19.56 -0.33
CA GLY A 152 16.08 20.55 0.70
C GLY A 152 16.40 21.95 0.18
N GLY A 153 15.38 22.79 0.04
CA GLY A 153 15.45 24.26 -0.09
C GLY A 153 14.23 24.96 0.49
N VAL A 154 13.64 25.96 -0.22
CA VAL A 154 12.39 26.66 0.20
C VAL A 154 11.48 27.18 -0.94
N TYR A 155 10.18 27.37 -0.63
CA TYR A 155 9.04 27.00 -1.48
C TYR A 155 8.08 27.93 -2.28
N VAL A 156 7.90 29.23 -2.02
CA VAL A 156 6.56 29.92 -1.89
C VAL A 156 5.50 29.81 -3.03
N THR A 157 4.29 30.39 -2.85
CA THR A 157 3.40 30.80 -3.96
C THR A 157 2.53 31.99 -3.59
N GLY A 158 3.02 33.22 -3.84
CA GLY A 158 2.20 34.44 -3.74
C GLY A 158 2.39 35.58 -4.73
N TYR A 159 1.48 36.52 -4.51
CA TYR A 159 1.08 37.71 -5.27
C TYR A 159 2.01 38.89 -4.96
N SER A 160 2.06 39.93 -5.80
CA SER A 160 2.21 41.29 -5.25
C SER A 160 1.64 42.43 -6.13
N ARG A 161 2.34 43.54 -6.33
CA ARG A 161 2.02 44.67 -7.23
C ARG A 161 3.31 45.58 -7.30
N ASP A 162 3.43 46.66 -8.09
CA ASP A 162 4.61 47.57 -8.17
C ASP A 162 4.11 49.04 -8.10
N PRO A 163 4.73 49.97 -7.36
CA PRO A 163 3.89 51.66 -6.91
C PRO A 163 2.50 51.92 -6.28
N ASN A 164 1.49 52.08 -7.12
CA ASN A 164 0.79 53.38 -7.09
C ASN A 164 -0.53 53.32 -6.30
N MET A 165 -0.51 52.65 -5.15
CA MET A 165 -1.67 51.95 -4.56
C MET A 165 -2.19 50.87 -5.51
N ALA A 166 -1.28 50.32 -6.33
CA ALA A 166 -1.54 49.75 -7.64
C ALA A 166 -0.27 49.05 -8.25
N SER A 167 -0.26 48.53 -9.49
CA SER A 167 0.34 47.20 -9.77
C SER A 167 0.90 46.81 -11.13
N ASP A 168 1.95 46.00 -11.04
CA ASP A 168 2.36 44.88 -11.90
C ASP A 168 3.26 43.90 -11.00
N TYR A 169 3.73 42.63 -11.26
CA TYR A 169 3.84 41.45 -10.27
C TYR A 169 5.11 40.94 -9.43
N THR A 170 4.87 40.62 -8.12
CA THR A 170 5.60 39.97 -6.93
C THR A 170 5.89 38.49 -6.72
N THR A 171 7.17 38.09 -6.50
CA THR A 171 7.60 36.81 -5.87
C THR A 171 8.93 36.88 -5.02
N ILE A 172 9.61 35.75 -4.67
CA ILE A 172 10.43 35.52 -3.41
C ILE A 172 11.65 34.54 -3.57
N ARG A 173 12.63 34.45 -2.62
CA ARG A 173 13.95 33.72 -2.73
C ARG A 173 14.77 33.46 -1.38
N TYR A 174 14.99 32.22 -0.85
CA TYR A 174 15.49 31.85 0.55
C TYR A 174 16.26 30.46 0.76
N ASP A 175 16.52 29.91 2.00
CA ASP A 175 17.31 28.63 2.33
C ASP A 175 16.68 27.48 3.23
N ALA A 176 17.07 26.17 3.05
CA ALA A 176 16.50 24.93 3.66
C ALA A 176 16.79 24.58 5.13
N ALA A 177 18.03 24.53 5.59
CA ALA A 177 18.26 24.17 7.00
C ALA A 177 18.09 25.40 7.90
N THR A 178 18.07 26.63 7.34
CA THR A 178 18.44 27.83 8.10
C THR A 178 17.76 29.18 7.85
N GLY A 179 17.29 29.57 6.65
CA GLY A 179 17.67 30.94 6.23
C GLY A 179 16.82 31.87 5.34
N GLN A 180 17.50 32.41 4.28
CA GLN A 180 17.78 33.89 4.14
C GLN A 180 18.16 34.47 2.70
N GLU A 181 18.81 35.68 2.57
CA GLU A 181 18.95 36.72 1.45
C GLU A 181 20.24 36.81 0.50
N SER A 182 20.17 37.44 -0.73
CA SER A 182 21.22 37.76 -1.82
C SER A 182 20.75 38.51 -3.18
N TRP A 183 20.57 37.94 -4.42
CA TRP A 183 20.04 38.53 -5.75
C TRP A 183 18.79 37.85 -6.52
N VAL A 184 18.08 38.45 -7.53
CA VAL A 184 16.74 37.95 -8.13
C VAL A 184 16.38 38.46 -9.60
N ARG A 185 15.32 37.97 -10.34
CA ARG A 185 14.88 38.46 -11.73
C ARG A 185 13.38 38.61 -12.30
N HIS A 186 12.34 37.77 -12.09
CA HIS A 186 10.83 37.95 -12.35
C HIS A 186 10.05 37.71 -13.75
N TYR A 187 8.67 37.67 -13.80
CA TYR A 187 7.60 37.67 -14.89
C TYR A 187 6.26 38.39 -14.39
N LYS A 188 5.40 39.04 -15.22
CA LYS A 188 4.47 40.23 -15.01
C LYS A 188 4.25 40.89 -16.37
N ASP A 189 3.07 41.40 -16.62
CA ASP A 189 2.54 41.77 -17.91
C ASP A 189 3.15 43.04 -18.58
N LEU A 190 3.15 43.05 -19.92
CA LEU A 190 3.59 44.02 -20.93
C LEU A 190 2.75 45.32 -20.91
N GLY A 191 1.63 45.37 -20.18
CA GLY A 191 0.83 46.55 -19.85
C GLY A 191 0.75 46.92 -18.38
N GLY A 192 1.04 45.98 -17.48
CA GLY A 192 1.04 46.11 -16.04
C GLY A 192 -0.36 46.12 -15.40
N ARG A 193 -1.01 44.96 -15.34
CA ARG A 193 -2.40 44.81 -14.90
C ARG A 193 -2.48 43.95 -13.59
N GLN A 194 -3.60 43.30 -13.21
CA GLN A 194 -3.69 42.43 -11.97
C GLN A 194 -2.91 41.08 -11.99
N SER A 195 -3.26 40.03 -11.21
CA SER A 195 -3.15 38.55 -11.49
C SER A 195 -4.11 37.84 -10.50
N VAL A 196 -4.07 36.50 -10.24
CA VAL A 196 -5.14 35.58 -9.68
C VAL A 196 -4.78 34.05 -9.43
N ALA A 197 -3.54 33.56 -9.11
CA ALA A 197 -3.16 32.12 -8.93
C ALA A 197 -4.05 31.18 -8.11
N ALA A 198 -4.02 29.89 -8.48
CA ALA A 198 -4.89 28.86 -7.90
C ALA A 198 -4.33 27.48 -7.46
N ALA A 199 -3.14 27.02 -7.86
CA ALA A 199 -2.59 25.69 -7.52
C ALA A 199 -1.14 25.46 -8.00
N ILE A 200 -0.49 24.29 -7.76
CA ILE A 200 0.89 24.07 -7.18
C ILE A 200 1.10 22.49 -6.67
N ALA A 201 1.83 21.43 -7.22
CA ALA A 201 2.46 20.07 -6.82
C ALA A 201 3.71 19.45 -7.73
N THR A 202 4.50 18.30 -7.53
CA THR A 202 5.94 18.15 -8.13
C THR A 202 6.87 16.87 -8.55
N ASP A 203 8.15 17.13 -9.02
CA ASP A 203 9.26 16.42 -9.78
C ASP A 203 10.30 15.57 -9.03
N ASN A 204 11.11 14.77 -9.75
CA ASN A 204 12.38 14.24 -9.25
C ASN A 204 13.70 14.36 -10.06
N ARG A 205 13.86 15.11 -11.16
CA ARG A 205 15.22 15.36 -11.73
C ARG A 205 15.53 16.83 -12.10
N GLY A 206 14.76 17.83 -11.65
CA GLY A 206 15.06 19.26 -11.84
C GLY A 206 14.44 20.34 -10.92
N GLY A 207 13.12 20.42 -10.64
CA GLY A 207 12.56 21.73 -10.23
C GLY A 207 11.05 22.09 -10.36
N ILE A 208 10.72 23.26 -10.92
CA ILE A 208 9.46 24.00 -10.63
C ILE A 208 8.72 24.40 -11.87
N TYR A 209 7.42 24.47 -11.78
CA TYR A 209 6.47 24.75 -12.81
C TYR A 209 5.48 25.80 -12.20
N ILE A 210 4.95 26.84 -12.87
CA ILE A 210 4.18 27.95 -12.21
C ILE A 210 3.02 28.55 -13.07
N THR A 211 1.77 28.73 -12.59
CA THR A 211 0.61 29.25 -13.39
C THR A 211 -0.31 30.24 -12.70
N GLY A 212 -0.84 31.23 -13.43
CA GLY A 212 -1.71 30.97 -14.58
C GLY A 212 -2.18 32.00 -15.59
N ARG A 213 -2.08 33.31 -15.44
CA ARG A 213 -2.45 34.20 -16.56
C ARG A 213 -2.08 35.64 -16.34
N SER A 214 -1.86 36.31 -17.48
CA SER A 214 -1.48 37.71 -17.76
C SER A 214 -2.55 38.58 -18.50
N TYR A 215 -2.23 39.27 -19.60
CA TYR A 215 -3.05 40.20 -20.41
C TYR A 215 -3.16 39.79 -21.90
N SER A 216 -3.94 40.51 -22.74
CA SER A 216 -3.61 41.00 -24.11
C SER A 216 -4.79 41.77 -24.77
N GLU A 217 -4.66 42.33 -25.99
CA GLU A 217 -5.32 43.58 -26.51
C GLU A 217 -6.82 43.78 -26.17
N ASP A 218 -7.56 42.70 -26.01
CA ASP A 218 -9.02 42.67 -26.18
C ASP A 218 -9.82 42.39 -24.88
N TYR A 219 -9.13 42.49 -23.74
CA TYR A 219 -9.68 42.60 -22.37
C TYR A 219 -10.35 41.35 -21.76
N VAL A 220 -10.03 40.14 -22.23
CA VAL A 220 -10.55 38.83 -21.73
C VAL A 220 -9.81 37.54 -22.19
N TYR A 221 -8.63 37.30 -21.63
CA TYR A 221 -8.13 35.97 -21.29
C TYR A 221 -7.56 35.03 -22.41
N GLN A 222 -6.54 34.15 -22.23
CA GLN A 222 -5.67 33.27 -23.14
C GLN A 222 -4.30 32.80 -22.54
N ALA A 223 -4.15 31.67 -21.87
CA ALA A 223 -3.16 31.44 -20.77
C ALA A 223 -1.77 32.03 -20.50
N THR A 224 -1.25 31.75 -19.31
CA THR A 224 0.18 31.83 -19.02
C THR A 224 0.53 31.17 -17.69
N THR A 225 1.82 31.14 -17.44
CA THR A 225 2.50 29.99 -16.91
C THR A 225 4.02 30.35 -16.80
N ILE A 226 4.94 29.60 -16.15
CA ILE A 226 6.41 29.88 -15.93
C ILE A 226 7.17 28.65 -15.35
N ARG A 227 8.50 28.71 -15.17
CA ARG A 227 9.31 27.79 -14.34
C ARG A 227 10.46 28.42 -13.51
N TYR A 228 11.69 28.60 -13.99
CA TYR A 228 12.98 28.88 -13.29
C TYR A 228 13.82 27.59 -13.01
N ASP A 229 14.96 27.65 -12.31
CA ASP A 229 15.74 26.42 -11.97
C ASP A 229 16.13 26.16 -10.51
N ALA A 230 16.03 24.91 -10.05
CA ALA A 230 16.28 24.57 -8.64
C ALA A 230 17.63 25.04 -8.13
N ALA A 231 18.63 25.11 -9.00
CA ALA A 231 19.97 25.52 -8.66
C ALA A 231 20.28 27.03 -8.89
N THR A 232 19.57 27.83 -9.71
CA THR A 232 20.04 29.20 -10.10
C THR A 232 19.00 30.33 -10.38
N GLY A 233 17.91 30.12 -11.15
CA GLY A 233 16.72 30.98 -11.22
C GLY A 233 16.49 31.89 -12.44
N GLU A 234 16.36 31.33 -13.65
CA GLU A 234 16.20 32.07 -14.92
C GLU A 234 14.88 31.75 -15.67
N GLU A 235 14.76 31.81 -17.02
CA GLU A 235 13.43 31.78 -17.70
C GLU A 235 13.35 31.19 -19.14
N SER A 236 12.35 30.35 -19.48
CA SER A 236 12.51 29.38 -20.59
C SER A 236 11.31 28.63 -21.23
N TRP A 237 10.08 29.15 -21.26
CA TRP A 237 9.32 29.22 -22.53
C TRP A 237 8.04 30.02 -22.51
N ILE A 238 7.65 30.36 -23.75
CA ILE A 238 6.79 31.45 -24.17
C ILE A 238 5.31 31.06 -24.25
N GLY A 239 4.91 30.20 -23.33
CA GLY A 239 3.75 29.33 -23.43
C GLY A 239 2.42 30.01 -23.20
N GLN A 240 1.64 29.92 -24.27
CA GLN A 240 0.39 30.54 -24.66
C GLN A 240 -0.16 29.77 -25.85
N TYR A 241 -1.48 29.75 -26.02
CA TYR A 241 -2.19 29.21 -27.18
C TYR A 241 -3.17 30.30 -27.66
N ASN A 242 -4.35 30.08 -28.27
CA ASN A 242 -5.56 30.97 -28.22
C ASN A 242 -6.73 30.23 -28.90
N GLU A 243 -8.01 30.50 -28.55
CA GLU A 243 -9.19 30.05 -29.34
C GLU A 243 -9.82 31.22 -30.14
N SER A 244 -11.08 31.16 -30.63
CA SER A 244 -11.57 32.10 -31.68
C SER A 244 -12.84 32.99 -31.52
N GLU A 245 -13.71 32.89 -30.49
CA GLU A 245 -14.80 33.87 -30.20
C GLU A 245 -14.77 34.48 -28.77
N ASN A 246 -15.54 34.14 -27.70
CA ASN A 246 -15.57 35.08 -26.52
C ASN A 246 -15.91 34.66 -25.04
N SER A 247 -15.56 35.48 -23.99
CA SER A 247 -14.91 34.96 -22.73
C SER A 247 -14.89 35.67 -21.27
N ASP A 248 -14.78 34.98 -20.05
CA ASP A 248 -15.02 35.44 -18.59
C ASP A 248 -14.12 35.11 -17.28
N HIS A 249 -13.83 33.86 -16.79
CA HIS A 249 -12.66 33.34 -15.92
C HIS A 249 -12.26 33.46 -14.33
N ILE A 250 -12.15 32.34 -13.50
CA ILE A 250 -11.38 31.98 -12.17
C ILE A 250 -10.82 30.45 -11.96
N GLY A 251 -10.28 29.86 -10.83
CA GLY A 251 -9.49 28.51 -10.80
C GLY A 251 -9.07 27.72 -9.46
N THR A 252 -8.54 26.41 -9.45
CA THR A 252 -7.84 25.55 -8.33
C THR A 252 -6.79 24.34 -8.68
N ALA A 253 -6.63 23.11 -8.01
CA ALA A 253 -5.39 22.18 -7.72
C ALA A 253 -4.79 20.85 -8.45
N ILE A 254 -3.78 20.01 -7.97
CA ILE A 254 -2.60 19.46 -8.84
C ILE A 254 -1.49 18.31 -8.37
N ALA A 255 -0.57 17.56 -9.17
CA ALA A 255 0.70 16.67 -8.75
C ALA A 255 1.87 16.00 -9.67
N VAL A 256 2.63 14.94 -9.20
CA VAL A 256 3.96 14.21 -9.52
C VAL A 256 4.21 13.17 -10.72
N ASP A 257 5.40 12.45 -10.90
CA ASP A 257 5.73 11.36 -11.93
C ASP A 257 7.00 10.40 -11.78
N ASP A 258 7.30 9.50 -12.79
CA ASP A 258 8.70 9.13 -13.23
C ASP A 258 9.07 8.99 -14.76
N LYS A 259 8.97 10.03 -15.62
CA LYS A 259 9.88 10.37 -16.77
C LYS A 259 9.73 11.71 -17.56
N GLY A 260 8.60 12.43 -17.66
CA GLY A 260 8.55 13.63 -18.56
C GLY A 260 7.23 14.33 -19.05
N GLY A 261 6.01 13.80 -18.83
CA GLY A 261 4.72 14.38 -19.31
C GLY A 261 4.11 15.55 -18.50
N VAL A 262 2.88 16.04 -18.80
CA VAL A 262 2.34 17.33 -18.28
C VAL A 262 0.82 17.62 -18.43
N TYR A 263 0.00 17.29 -17.42
CA TYR A 263 -1.44 17.01 -17.52
C TYR A 263 -2.46 18.10 -17.06
N ILE A 264 -2.34 19.32 -17.51
CA ILE A 264 -2.88 20.69 -17.16
C ILE A 264 -4.29 21.20 -16.65
N THR A 265 -5.44 20.54 -16.40
CA THR A 265 -6.87 21.03 -16.27
C THR A 265 -7.23 22.53 -16.53
N GLY A 266 -8.40 22.83 -17.07
CA GLY A 266 -8.95 24.18 -16.94
C GLY A 266 -10.48 24.25 -16.95
N TYR A 267 -11.14 25.38 -17.29
CA TYR A 267 -12.62 25.50 -17.29
C TYR A 267 -13.34 26.78 -17.85
N ILE A 268 -14.13 26.75 -18.95
CA ILE A 268 -14.86 27.84 -19.71
C ILE A 268 -15.77 29.01 -19.09
N LYS A 269 -17.12 29.25 -19.34
CA LYS A 269 -18.07 30.38 -18.88
C LYS A 269 -18.83 31.41 -19.85
N THR A 270 -19.19 31.11 -21.10
CA THR A 270 -19.66 31.95 -22.28
C THR A 270 -20.33 33.35 -22.13
N ARG A 271 -19.57 34.46 -22.22
CA ARG A 271 -20.05 35.83 -22.52
C ARG A 271 -20.77 35.84 -23.88
N ASP A 272 -21.97 36.40 -23.96
CA ASP A 272 -22.64 36.70 -25.24
C ASP A 272 -23.19 38.13 -25.21
N TYR A 273 -22.83 38.93 -26.21
CA TYR A 273 -23.19 40.35 -26.34
C TYR A 273 -24.30 40.58 -27.39
N GLY A 274 -25.44 39.89 -27.23
CA GLY A 274 -26.57 40.02 -28.16
C GLY A 274 -27.97 39.99 -27.56
N ASN A 275 -28.25 39.03 -26.66
CA ASN A 275 -29.58 38.84 -26.06
C ASN A 275 -29.46 38.12 -24.72
N ILE A 276 -30.08 38.70 -23.69
CA ILE A 276 -30.25 38.23 -22.30
C ILE A 276 -30.11 36.70 -22.12
N SER A 277 -28.88 36.23 -21.95
CA SER A 277 -28.52 34.87 -21.54
C SER A 277 -27.34 34.99 -20.58
N TYR A 278 -27.23 34.04 -19.65
CA TYR A 278 -26.14 34.00 -18.71
C TYR A 278 -24.90 33.37 -19.35
N PRO A 279 -23.71 33.63 -18.78
CA PRO A 279 -22.50 32.87 -19.11
C PRO A 279 -22.69 31.32 -19.13
N THR A 280 -22.05 30.54 -20.02
CA THR A 280 -22.28 29.05 -20.18
C THR A 280 -21.02 28.14 -20.38
N PHE A 281 -20.99 26.83 -20.02
CA PHE A 281 -19.72 26.20 -19.53
C PHE A 281 -18.92 25.10 -20.31
N ASP A 282 -19.14 23.76 -20.23
CA ASP A 282 -18.49 22.51 -20.85
C ASP A 282 -17.28 21.71 -20.35
N TYR A 283 -16.30 21.31 -21.21
CA TYR A 283 -15.09 20.45 -20.98
C TYR A 283 -13.67 20.79 -21.54
N LEU A 284 -13.14 22.02 -21.55
CA LEU A 284 -11.86 22.40 -22.19
C LEU A 284 -10.62 21.69 -21.59
N THR A 285 -9.46 21.79 -22.24
CA THR A 285 -8.38 20.82 -22.04
C THR A 285 -7.09 21.13 -22.82
N VAL A 286 -5.86 20.97 -22.29
CA VAL A 286 -4.57 21.29 -22.98
C VAL A 286 -3.31 20.54 -22.43
N ARG A 287 -2.09 20.50 -23.00
CA ARG A 287 -0.94 19.66 -22.52
C ARG A 287 0.41 20.06 -23.15
N PHE A 288 1.56 19.78 -22.51
CA PHE A 288 2.70 20.73 -22.59
C PHE A 288 4.13 20.31 -22.21
N ASP A 289 4.56 19.13 -22.65
CA ASP A 289 5.95 18.85 -23.02
C ASP A 289 7.23 18.92 -22.12
N ALA A 290 7.95 17.78 -22.00
CA ALA A 290 9.25 17.64 -21.30
C ALA A 290 10.32 18.70 -21.55
N ALA A 291 10.58 19.05 -22.81
CA ALA A 291 11.94 19.45 -23.19
C ALA A 291 11.98 20.61 -24.17
N THR A 292 11.22 20.57 -25.27
CA THR A 292 11.21 21.64 -26.29
C THR A 292 9.98 22.55 -26.19
N GLY A 293 8.94 22.14 -25.45
CA GLY A 293 7.92 23.05 -24.94
C GLY A 293 6.89 23.51 -25.95
N GLU A 294 5.88 22.69 -26.25
CA GLU A 294 4.74 23.08 -27.10
C GLU A 294 3.55 22.09 -26.94
N GLN A 295 2.84 21.70 -28.01
CA GLN A 295 1.47 21.20 -28.01
C GLN A 295 1.13 20.06 -29.06
N THR A 296 1.06 18.74 -28.71
CA THR A 296 0.61 17.48 -29.49
C THR A 296 -0.89 16.83 -29.58
N TRP A 297 -1.97 17.07 -28.75
CA TRP A 297 -3.43 17.47 -28.97
C TRP A 297 -4.12 18.15 -27.73
N ALA A 298 -5.16 19.03 -27.88
CA ALA A 298 -5.97 19.73 -26.83
C ALA A 298 -7.53 19.56 -26.96
N ARG A 299 -8.42 19.84 -25.98
CA ARG A 299 -9.85 19.37 -25.98
C ARG A 299 -10.89 20.18 -25.13
N ARG A 300 -12.17 19.73 -25.07
CA ARG A 300 -13.51 20.41 -24.88
C ARG A 300 -14.63 19.32 -24.76
N TYR A 301 -15.95 19.60 -24.89
CA TYR A 301 -16.96 19.08 -25.89
C TYR A 301 -18.43 19.54 -25.61
N ASP A 302 -19.44 19.30 -26.49
CA ASP A 302 -20.87 18.93 -26.26
C ASP A 302 -21.71 18.48 -27.52
N GLY A 303 -22.95 17.99 -27.37
CA GLY A 303 -23.95 17.89 -28.45
C GLY A 303 -25.35 18.48 -28.19
N PRO A 304 -25.86 18.62 -26.93
CA PRO A 304 -27.18 19.24 -26.71
C PRO A 304 -27.44 19.96 -25.33
N ASP A 305 -26.83 21.11 -24.98
CA ASP A 305 -26.90 21.70 -23.60
C ASP A 305 -26.91 23.28 -23.42
N SER A 306 -26.18 23.93 -22.47
CA SER A 306 -25.96 25.40 -22.06
C SER A 306 -26.50 26.09 -20.75
N ASP A 307 -25.72 26.33 -19.65
CA ASP A 307 -25.89 27.39 -18.54
C ASP A 307 -24.64 27.58 -17.54
N ASP A 308 -24.66 28.22 -16.30
CA ASP A 308 -23.51 28.87 -15.46
C ASP A 308 -22.84 28.34 -14.08
N ASP A 309 -21.54 28.63 -13.67
CA ASP A 309 -20.73 28.14 -12.43
C ASP A 309 -19.20 28.59 -12.11
N ILE A 310 -18.32 27.89 -11.26
CA ILE A 310 -16.81 28.05 -10.97
C ILE A 310 -16.04 27.06 -9.93
N ALA A 311 -14.89 26.37 -10.28
CA ALA A 311 -14.47 24.97 -9.80
C ALA A 311 -13.10 24.52 -9.05
N GLY A 312 -12.56 23.27 -9.29
CA GLY A 312 -11.54 22.41 -8.53
C GLY A 312 -10.05 22.12 -9.03
N ALA A 313 -9.54 20.86 -9.26
CA ALA A 313 -8.07 20.43 -9.17
C ALA A 313 -7.45 19.18 -10.00
N ILE A 314 -6.43 18.36 -9.52
CA ILE A 314 -5.63 17.22 -10.16
C ILE A 314 -4.55 16.48 -9.25
N ALA A 315 -4.02 15.27 -9.61
CA ALA A 315 -2.67 14.70 -9.26
C ALA A 315 -2.27 13.38 -10.04
N VAL A 316 -1.25 12.52 -9.71
CA VAL A 316 -0.49 11.69 -10.76
C VAL A 316 0.68 10.68 -10.39
N ASP A 317 1.27 9.96 -11.39
CA ASP A 317 1.38 8.49 -11.58
C ASP A 317 2.68 7.93 -12.26
N ASN A 318 2.66 6.68 -12.82
CA ASN A 318 3.74 6.19 -13.71
C ASN A 318 3.40 5.22 -14.91
N SER A 319 2.29 5.34 -15.65
CA SER A 319 1.96 4.55 -16.88
C SER A 319 1.22 5.28 -18.02
N GLY A 320 0.61 6.45 -17.77
CA GLY A 320 0.51 7.50 -18.79
C GLY A 320 -0.68 7.57 -19.72
N GLY A 321 -1.56 8.55 -19.50
CA GLY A 321 -2.48 9.07 -20.51
C GLY A 321 -3.42 10.16 -19.97
N VAL A 322 -4.65 10.14 -20.46
CA VAL A 322 -5.66 11.19 -20.47
C VAL A 322 -7.03 10.91 -19.77
N PHE A 323 -7.66 11.75 -18.92
CA PHE A 323 -8.97 11.57 -18.19
C PHE A 323 -9.86 12.89 -18.28
N VAL A 324 -11.21 12.91 -18.02
CA VAL A 324 -12.21 14.04 -18.19
C VAL A 324 -13.38 14.23 -17.12
N THR A 325 -13.76 15.42 -16.56
CA THR A 325 -15.02 15.68 -15.73
C THR A 325 -15.50 17.13 -15.41
N GLY A 326 -16.82 17.46 -15.27
CA GLY A 326 -17.35 18.61 -14.46
C GLY A 326 -18.82 19.20 -14.65
N TYR A 327 -19.36 19.92 -13.62
CA TYR A 327 -20.62 20.74 -13.34
C TYR A 327 -21.97 20.30 -13.99
N SER A 328 -21.96 19.95 -15.28
CA SER A 328 -22.80 20.47 -16.37
C SER A 328 -24.36 20.56 -16.20
N ARG A 329 -25.01 21.66 -15.71
CA ARG A 329 -26.49 22.13 -15.76
C ARG A 329 -27.53 21.36 -16.67
N SER A 330 -27.52 20.04 -16.90
CA SER A 330 -28.22 19.35 -18.00
C SER A 330 -29.73 19.20 -17.87
N ARG A 331 -30.37 20.24 -17.37
CA ARG A 331 -31.29 21.06 -18.14
C ARG A 331 -31.42 22.44 -17.50
N GLU A 332 -31.07 22.55 -16.22
CA GLU A 332 -31.47 23.64 -15.34
C GLU A 332 -30.52 23.76 -14.05
N PHE A 333 -30.72 23.14 -12.86
CA PHE A 333 -29.84 22.70 -11.70
C PHE A 333 -30.31 21.33 -11.03
N VAL A 334 -30.30 20.18 -11.72
CA VAL A 334 -30.15 18.80 -11.16
C VAL A 334 -28.78 18.13 -11.51
N ALA A 335 -27.64 18.32 -10.79
CA ALA A 335 -26.21 17.90 -10.95
C ALA A 335 -25.81 16.55 -11.65
N ASP A 336 -26.51 16.04 -12.67
CA ASP A 336 -26.39 14.82 -13.51
C ASP A 336 -24.97 14.24 -13.94
N TYR A 337 -23.84 14.39 -13.19
CA TYR A 337 -22.36 14.07 -13.22
C TYR A 337 -21.26 14.31 -14.29
N THR A 338 -20.02 13.79 -14.10
CA THR A 338 -19.11 13.43 -15.21
C THR A 338 -17.94 12.48 -14.84
N THR A 339 -17.61 11.59 -15.80
CA THR A 339 -16.27 10.97 -16.10
C THR A 339 -16.05 10.53 -17.57
N ILE A 340 -14.94 10.93 -18.25
CA ILE A 340 -14.49 10.55 -19.63
C ILE A 340 -12.90 10.36 -19.81
N ARG A 341 -12.28 9.97 -20.98
CA ARG A 341 -10.77 9.84 -21.27
C ARG A 341 -10.30 9.64 -22.73
N TYR A 342 -9.02 9.98 -23.08
CA TYR A 342 -8.53 10.35 -24.44
C TYR A 342 -6.99 10.27 -24.86
N ASP A 343 -6.35 9.10 -24.99
CA ASP A 343 -5.17 8.84 -25.90
C ASP A 343 -3.67 9.06 -25.47
N ALA A 344 -2.80 8.23 -26.05
CA ALA A 344 -1.34 8.39 -26.13
C ALA A 344 -0.71 8.09 -27.52
N ALA A 345 -1.45 7.69 -28.55
CA ALA A 345 -0.87 7.30 -29.83
C ALA A 345 -1.74 7.49 -31.10
N THR A 346 -3.07 7.33 -31.05
CA THR A 346 -3.91 7.27 -32.27
C THR A 346 -5.44 7.39 -32.08
N GLY A 347 -5.96 7.42 -30.86
CA GLY A 347 -7.35 7.06 -30.53
C GLY A 347 -8.35 8.19 -30.27
N GLU A 348 -9.25 7.91 -29.32
CA GLU A 348 -10.62 8.42 -29.20
C GLU A 348 -10.99 8.60 -27.71
N GLU A 349 -12.26 8.56 -27.33
CA GLU A 349 -12.77 8.51 -25.93
C GLU A 349 -12.71 7.09 -25.32
N VAL A 350 -13.23 6.87 -24.08
CA VAL A 350 -14.07 5.65 -23.76
C VAL A 350 -15.59 5.85 -23.72
N TRP A 351 -16.33 5.63 -22.62
CA TRP A 351 -17.75 5.19 -22.69
C TRP A 351 -18.86 6.10 -22.14
N VAL A 352 -18.54 7.24 -21.51
CA VAL A 352 -19.42 8.19 -20.77
C VAL A 352 -20.11 7.63 -19.52
N ARG A 353 -19.86 8.14 -18.31
CA ARG A 353 -20.73 7.82 -17.16
C ARG A 353 -20.71 8.86 -16.02
N HIS A 354 -21.88 9.00 -15.40
CA HIS A 354 -22.52 9.89 -14.44
C HIS A 354 -23.34 8.99 -13.45
N TYR A 355 -24.17 9.42 -12.46
CA TYR A 355 -24.77 8.49 -11.43
C TYR A 355 -26.14 8.77 -10.82
N ASN A 356 -26.36 8.71 -9.51
CA ASN A 356 -27.05 9.74 -8.72
C ASN A 356 -26.84 9.77 -7.21
N GLY A 357 -26.58 10.97 -6.67
CA GLY A 357 -27.32 11.49 -5.53
C GLY A 357 -28.63 10.71 -5.33
N PRO A 358 -28.79 9.86 -4.33
CA PRO A 358 -29.80 8.80 -4.48
C PRO A 358 -31.32 9.14 -4.50
N ASP A 359 -31.79 10.20 -3.84
CA ASP A 359 -33.09 10.88 -4.07
C ASP A 359 -32.92 12.06 -5.03
N ASN A 360 -32.08 11.79 -6.01
CA ASN A 360 -31.53 12.64 -7.03
C ASN A 360 -30.66 13.81 -6.55
N ASN A 361 -30.92 14.52 -5.45
CA ASN A 361 -30.34 15.84 -5.11
C ASN A 361 -28.84 16.16 -5.49
N SER A 362 -28.44 17.44 -5.74
CA SER A 362 -27.15 18.08 -6.26
C SER A 362 -25.73 17.71 -5.81
N ASP A 363 -24.82 17.42 -6.75
CA ASP A 363 -23.45 16.99 -6.47
C ASP A 363 -22.37 17.86 -7.21
N GLU A 364 -21.67 18.81 -6.54
CA GLU A 364 -20.49 19.61 -7.03
C GLU A 364 -19.08 19.20 -6.51
N ALA A 365 -18.07 19.38 -7.37
CA ALA A 365 -16.69 18.89 -7.36
C ALA A 365 -15.50 19.73 -6.81
N MET A 366 -14.43 19.21 -6.16
CA MET A 366 -13.14 19.97 -5.92
C MET A 366 -11.66 19.33 -5.92
N ASP A 367 -11.29 18.00 -5.89
CA ASP A 367 -9.86 17.39 -6.01
C ASP A 367 -9.66 15.82 -6.25
N ILE A 368 -8.44 15.25 -6.54
CA ILE A 368 -8.00 13.88 -7.08
C ILE A 368 -6.44 13.72 -7.24
N ALA A 369 -5.82 12.53 -7.01
CA ALA A 369 -4.37 12.11 -6.97
C ALA A 369 -4.09 10.58 -6.90
N VAL A 370 -2.82 10.13 -7.09
CA VAL A 370 -2.39 8.70 -7.24
C VAL A 370 -0.93 8.29 -6.85
N ASP A 371 -0.72 7.16 -6.17
CA ASP A 371 0.42 6.24 -6.36
C ASP A 371 0.01 5.22 -7.46
N ASN A 372 0.09 3.90 -7.28
CA ASN A 372 0.66 3.13 -8.39
C ASN A 372 -0.11 1.95 -8.99
N ARG A 373 -1.21 1.36 -8.45
CA ARG A 373 -1.80 0.12 -9.05
C ARG A 373 -3.31 0.05 -9.27
N GLY A 374 -4.03 1.18 -9.22
CA GLY A 374 -4.94 1.49 -10.35
C GLY A 374 -6.44 1.71 -10.13
N GLY A 375 -6.88 2.61 -9.25
CA GLY A 375 -8.31 2.96 -9.10
C GLY A 375 -8.62 4.43 -8.79
N VAL A 376 -9.88 4.84 -8.60
CA VAL A 376 -10.28 6.22 -8.24
C VAL A 376 -10.63 6.33 -6.76
N TYR A 377 -10.07 7.25 -5.98
CA TYR A 377 -10.14 7.23 -4.52
C TYR A 377 -10.56 8.61 -3.90
N VAL A 378 -11.73 9.24 -4.16
CA VAL A 378 -12.26 10.68 -3.95
C VAL A 378 -12.84 11.19 -2.54
N THR A 379 -13.61 12.34 -2.52
CA THR A 379 -14.19 13.39 -1.55
C THR A 379 -14.91 14.48 -2.34
N GLY A 380 -15.77 15.53 -2.03
CA GLY A 380 -16.69 16.14 -1.01
C GLY A 380 -17.07 17.73 -1.01
N TYR A 381 -18.30 18.27 -1.34
CA TYR A 381 -18.92 19.66 -1.11
C TYR A 381 -20.53 19.62 -0.89
N SER A 382 -21.55 20.54 -0.72
CA SER A 382 -22.93 20.19 -0.08
C SER A 382 -24.03 21.29 0.27
N TYR A 383 -25.36 20.95 0.13
CA TYR A 383 -26.71 21.36 0.70
C TYR A 383 -27.81 20.21 0.50
N ARG A 384 -29.16 20.29 0.81
CA ARG A 384 -30.35 19.38 0.40
C ARG A 384 -31.72 19.51 1.11
N TYR A 385 -32.80 19.21 0.37
CA TYR A 385 -34.23 19.25 0.71
C TYR A 385 -34.97 17.90 1.00
N GLU A 386 -35.38 17.67 2.26
CA GLU A 386 -36.73 17.14 2.62
C GLU A 386 -37.45 18.02 3.67
N SER A 387 -36.83 19.11 4.14
CA SER A 387 -37.46 20.07 5.05
C SER A 387 -36.91 21.50 4.83
N ASP A 388 -37.33 22.45 5.69
CA ASP A 388 -37.03 23.89 5.57
C ASP A 388 -35.54 24.26 5.77
N SER A 389 -34.63 23.31 5.99
CA SER A 389 -33.17 23.53 6.07
C SER A 389 -32.44 22.65 5.05
N PRO A 390 -31.64 23.23 4.12
CA PRO A 390 -30.83 22.46 3.19
C PRO A 390 -29.65 21.80 3.90
N ASP A 391 -29.53 20.48 3.84
CA ASP A 391 -28.73 19.67 4.77
C ASP A 391 -27.93 18.60 3.93
N ALA A 392 -26.98 17.77 4.39
CA ALA A 392 -25.47 17.89 3.94
C ALA A 392 -25.13 16.29 3.48
N LYS A 393 -24.00 15.68 2.94
CA LYS A 393 -23.43 14.24 3.23
C LYS A 393 -21.89 14.13 3.33
N TYR A 394 -21.20 13.38 2.46
CA TYR A 394 -19.91 12.62 2.51
C TYR A 394 -20.12 11.50 1.45
N VAL A 395 -19.12 10.89 0.77
CA VAL A 395 -19.44 9.82 -0.25
C VAL A 395 -18.37 8.73 -0.60
N ILE A 396 -17.44 8.33 0.26
CA ILE A 396 -16.15 7.62 0.04
C ILE A 396 -16.10 6.21 -0.63
N ILE A 397 -16.67 6.14 -1.87
CA ILE A 397 -16.63 5.20 -3.05
C ILE A 397 -15.32 4.44 -3.40
N ARG A 398 -15.09 4.04 -4.65
CA ARG A 398 -13.82 3.74 -5.33
C ARG A 398 -14.09 3.79 -6.83
N TYR A 399 -13.13 3.88 -7.76
CA TYR A 399 -13.27 3.33 -9.13
C TYR A 399 -11.94 2.78 -9.71
N SER A 400 -11.69 2.75 -11.03
CA SER A 400 -10.84 1.70 -11.63
C SER A 400 -10.00 2.06 -12.90
N ALA A 401 -8.88 1.36 -13.18
CA ALA A 401 -7.81 1.70 -14.18
C ALA A 401 -8.14 1.68 -15.70
N ALA A 402 -8.18 0.50 -16.35
CA ALA A 402 -8.29 0.17 -17.79
C ALA A 402 -9.73 0.04 -18.44
N THR A 403 -10.48 -1.07 -18.31
CA THR A 403 -11.83 -1.33 -18.90
C THR A 403 -13.14 -0.95 -18.09
N GLY A 404 -13.56 -1.71 -17.05
CA GLY A 404 -14.30 -1.22 -15.85
C GLY A 404 -15.84 -1.13 -15.77
N GLN A 405 -16.33 -1.01 -14.51
CA GLN A 405 -17.71 -0.82 -14.01
C GLN A 405 -17.68 -0.40 -12.49
N GLU A 406 -18.74 -0.60 -11.68
CA GLU A 406 -18.84 -0.17 -10.26
C GLU A 406 -18.96 -1.33 -9.15
N ASP A 407 -17.95 -1.72 -8.31
CA ASP A 407 -18.00 -2.67 -7.11
C ASP A 407 -18.27 -2.31 -5.54
N TRP A 408 -18.83 -1.22 -4.87
CA TRP A 408 -19.44 -1.21 -3.44
C TRP A 408 -20.34 -0.03 -2.88
N VAL A 409 -20.61 0.16 -1.53
CA VAL A 409 -21.52 1.13 -0.76
C VAL A 409 -21.08 1.33 0.76
N ASN A 410 -21.37 2.42 1.54
CA ASN A 410 -21.44 2.59 3.06
C ASN A 410 -21.86 4.02 3.54
N HIS A 411 -22.11 4.19 4.85
CA HIS A 411 -22.39 5.32 5.80
C HIS A 411 -21.28 6.32 6.28
N ILE A 412 -21.57 7.05 7.38
CA ILE A 412 -21.03 8.25 8.13
C ILE A 412 -22.13 9.35 8.14
N ASP A 413 -22.27 10.11 9.21
CA ASP A 413 -23.53 10.60 9.80
C ASP A 413 -23.07 11.46 11.05
N SER A 414 -23.91 12.32 11.65
CA SER A 414 -23.62 13.77 11.55
C SER A 414 -24.69 14.75 12.11
N PHE A 415 -24.56 16.06 12.63
CA PHE A 415 -25.40 17.32 13.11
C PHE A 415 -25.39 18.91 12.59
N HIS A 416 -26.18 19.39 11.56
CA HIS A 416 -27.03 20.59 11.14
C HIS A 416 -26.79 21.88 10.21
N SER A 417 -26.75 21.77 8.85
CA SER A 417 -27.25 22.61 7.69
C SER A 417 -26.52 23.80 6.95
N PHE A 418 -25.35 24.34 7.33
CA PHE A 418 -24.78 25.55 6.63
C PHE A 418 -23.26 25.83 6.77
N GLY A 419 -22.66 26.37 5.68
CA GLY A 419 -21.54 27.34 5.73
C GLY A 419 -20.13 26.84 5.34
N THR A 420 -19.97 26.29 4.13
CA THR A 420 -19.30 24.99 3.99
C THR A 420 -18.69 24.68 2.58
N GLU A 421 -17.35 24.82 2.33
CA GLU A 421 -16.65 24.70 1.01
C GLU A 421 -15.39 23.76 0.99
N ALA A 422 -14.73 23.47 -0.16
CA ALA A 422 -13.73 22.36 -0.33
C ALA A 422 -12.67 22.40 -1.51
N SER A 423 -11.68 21.46 -1.69
CA SER A 423 -10.50 21.73 -2.57
C SER A 423 -9.26 20.78 -2.93
N ALA A 424 -8.83 19.68 -2.27
CA ALA A 424 -7.34 19.44 -2.07
C ALA A 424 -6.70 17.97 -2.12
N ILE A 425 -5.36 17.63 -2.29
CA ILE A 425 -4.94 16.16 -2.43
C ILE A 425 -3.53 15.44 -2.23
N ALA A 426 -3.35 14.10 -1.89
CA ALA A 426 -2.35 13.05 -2.41
C ALA A 426 -2.00 11.64 -1.69
N ILE A 427 -0.82 10.96 -1.77
CA ILE A 427 -0.67 9.46 -1.71
C ILE A 427 0.57 8.71 -1.09
N ASP A 428 0.51 7.36 -0.94
CA ASP A 428 1.50 6.41 -0.37
C ASP A 428 1.61 5.03 -1.08
N ASN A 429 2.63 4.29 -0.64
CA ASN A 429 3.24 3.18 -1.34
C ASN A 429 3.12 1.76 -0.68
N GLN A 430 2.32 1.53 0.39
CA GLN A 430 1.72 0.20 0.72
C GLN A 430 0.21 0.27 1.08
N GLY A 431 -0.38 1.45 1.39
CA GLY A 431 -1.51 2.02 0.62
C GLY A 431 -2.87 2.41 1.29
N GLY A 432 -3.24 3.67 1.56
CA GLY A 432 -4.64 4.12 1.85
C GLY A 432 -4.92 5.59 2.35
N VAL A 433 -6.14 6.16 2.15
CA VAL A 433 -6.75 7.53 1.76
C VAL A 433 -7.31 8.73 2.69
N TYR A 434 -6.80 9.98 2.69
CA TYR A 434 -7.00 11.01 3.79
C TYR A 434 -7.84 12.37 3.69
N ILE A 435 -9.11 12.47 3.29
CA ILE A 435 -10.19 13.39 3.83
C ILE A 435 -10.05 14.99 4.05
N VAL A 436 -11.10 15.87 3.99
CA VAL A 436 -11.35 17.12 4.85
C VAL A 436 -12.82 17.49 5.04
N GLY A 437 -13.36 18.72 4.95
CA GLY A 437 -14.77 18.94 5.24
C GLY A 437 -15.62 20.21 5.08
N THR A 438 -15.69 20.93 6.18
CA THR A 438 -16.81 21.67 6.79
C THR A 438 -17.96 20.79 7.36
N ASN A 439 -18.62 21.02 8.53
CA ASN A 439 -19.91 20.41 9.02
C ASN A 439 -20.27 20.85 10.45
N ILE A 440 -21.34 21.59 10.75
CA ILE A 440 -21.61 22.24 12.06
C ILE A 440 -21.56 21.31 13.29
N ALA A 441 -21.20 21.85 14.48
CA ALA A 441 -20.56 21.04 15.51
C ALA A 441 -21.11 21.00 16.97
N THR A 442 -22.10 21.80 17.39
CA THR A 442 -23.08 21.51 18.46
C THR A 442 -24.34 22.38 18.32
N ASN A 443 -25.48 21.85 18.77
CA ASN A 443 -26.85 22.20 18.34
C ASN A 443 -27.41 23.59 18.72
N THR A 444 -26.55 24.55 19.03
CA THR A 444 -26.97 25.83 19.61
C THR A 444 -26.32 27.07 19.05
N THR A 445 -25.24 26.98 18.26
CA THR A 445 -24.62 28.16 17.63
C THR A 445 -23.98 27.78 16.27
N PHE A 446 -23.80 28.75 15.36
CA PHE A 446 -23.06 28.58 14.08
C PHE A 446 -21.57 28.56 14.37
N ASP A 447 -21.18 27.45 14.95
CA ASP A 447 -20.10 27.50 15.91
C ASP A 447 -19.23 26.23 15.83
N LEU A 448 -19.33 25.51 14.70
CA LEU A 448 -18.29 24.97 13.79
C LEU A 448 -17.04 24.19 14.36
N ASP A 449 -16.33 23.35 13.56
CA ASP A 449 -15.21 22.49 14.07
C ASP A 449 -14.19 21.84 13.04
N TYR A 450 -13.81 20.53 13.13
CA TYR A 450 -12.88 19.89 12.14
C TYR A 450 -12.72 18.31 11.99
N VAL A 451 -13.67 17.37 11.79
CA VAL A 451 -13.65 15.94 11.19
C VAL A 451 -12.31 15.41 10.69
N THR A 452 -12.05 14.08 10.68
CA THR A 452 -10.86 13.38 10.11
C THR A 452 -11.06 11.86 9.84
N ALA A 453 -12.23 11.46 9.36
CA ALA A 453 -12.64 10.07 9.25
C ALA A 453 -11.89 9.06 8.29
N ARG A 454 -10.78 8.34 8.63
CA ARG A 454 -10.16 7.33 7.70
C ARG A 454 -11.00 6.10 7.30
N TYR A 455 -10.61 5.57 6.13
CA TYR A 455 -10.78 4.22 5.50
C TYR A 455 -9.53 3.34 5.59
N ALA A 456 -9.39 2.23 4.85
CA ALA A 456 -8.13 1.48 4.68
C ALA A 456 -8.23 0.25 3.78
N ALA A 457 -7.17 -0.01 3.02
CA ALA A 457 -7.34 0.21 1.60
C ALA A 457 -6.92 -0.88 0.62
N GLU A 458 -7.63 -2.01 0.62
CA GLU A 458 -7.86 -2.74 -0.64
C GLU A 458 -9.33 -3.07 -0.89
N THR A 459 -10.25 -2.54 -0.10
CA THR A 459 -11.35 -3.44 0.29
C THR A 459 -12.70 -2.87 0.64
N GLY A 460 -12.81 -1.64 1.12
CA GLY A 460 -13.96 -1.14 1.97
C GLY A 460 -14.49 -1.51 4.89
N GLU A 461 -14.29 -2.61 5.71
CA GLU A 461 -13.45 -2.64 6.94
C GLU A 461 -12.58 -1.37 7.20
N GLU A 462 -12.72 -0.51 8.22
CA GLU A 462 -13.43 -0.47 9.51
C GLU A 462 -12.49 -0.52 10.74
N THR A 463 -11.49 0.36 11.01
CA THR A 463 -10.87 0.54 12.35
C THR A 463 -10.10 1.91 12.67
N TRP A 464 -10.65 2.95 13.40
CA TRP A 464 -10.08 4.23 14.04
C TRP A 464 -10.93 5.53 14.27
N ILE A 465 -10.47 6.80 14.62
CA ILE A 465 -11.13 7.88 15.50
C ILE A 465 -10.28 8.97 16.35
N ASN A 466 -9.95 10.25 15.98
CA ASN A 466 -9.67 11.42 16.90
C ASN A 466 -10.25 12.81 16.49
N ARG A 467 -11.10 13.46 17.27
CA ARG A 467 -11.34 14.91 17.10
C ARG A 467 -10.31 15.81 17.79
N TYR A 468 -10.36 17.08 17.46
CA TYR A 468 -9.76 18.23 18.13
C TYR A 468 -10.76 19.41 18.01
N ASN A 469 -10.39 20.67 17.82
CA ASN A 469 -10.81 21.81 18.65
C ASN A 469 -9.93 21.74 19.96
N ARG A 470 -9.85 22.77 20.84
CA ARG A 470 -9.02 22.82 22.10
C ARG A 470 -9.67 22.76 23.54
N VAL A 471 -10.99 22.62 23.76
CA VAL A 471 -12.08 22.92 24.82
C VAL A 471 -13.29 24.11 24.80
N THR A 472 -13.59 25.45 24.38
CA THR A 472 -13.19 26.89 23.80
C THR A 472 -13.66 27.25 22.34
N ASN A 473 -13.14 28.21 21.53
CA ASN A 473 -13.93 28.96 20.45
C ASN A 473 -13.19 29.30 19.11
N THR A 474 -13.89 29.64 17.96
CA THR A 474 -13.58 30.33 16.62
C THR A 474 -12.99 29.57 15.36
N SER A 475 -13.05 30.10 14.11
CA SER A 475 -13.36 29.31 12.88
C SER A 475 -12.77 29.62 11.44
N ASP A 476 -12.11 28.64 10.75
CA ASP A 476 -12.00 28.25 9.29
C ASP A 476 -12.20 29.23 8.09
N ILE A 477 -12.65 28.64 6.95
CA ILE A 477 -12.80 29.13 5.53
C ILE A 477 -11.50 29.08 4.69
N ALA A 478 -11.19 27.93 4.04
CA ALA A 478 -9.88 27.65 3.41
C ALA A 478 -9.78 26.36 2.46
N PHE A 479 -8.68 26.10 1.67
CA PHE A 479 -8.54 25.18 0.46
C PHE A 479 -7.14 24.40 0.20
N ALA A 480 -6.92 23.61 -0.91
CA ALA A 480 -5.81 22.82 -1.64
C ALA A 480 -4.52 22.08 -1.00
N VAL A 481 -3.89 20.97 -1.56
CA VAL A 481 -2.59 20.27 -1.07
C VAL A 481 -1.84 19.16 -1.94
N VAL A 482 -0.60 18.57 -1.58
CA VAL A 482 0.08 17.18 -1.88
C VAL A 482 1.22 16.45 -0.99
N VAL A 483 1.69 15.18 -1.31
CA VAL A 483 2.08 14.03 -0.35
C VAL A 483 3.33 12.99 -0.55
N ASP A 484 3.91 12.36 0.54
CA ASP A 484 4.98 11.29 0.75
C ASP A 484 4.64 10.06 1.71
N ALA A 485 5.34 8.91 1.67
CA ALA A 485 4.95 7.57 2.16
C ALA A 485 5.62 6.96 3.46
N LYS A 486 5.48 7.56 4.66
CA LYS A 486 5.39 6.88 6.01
C LYS A 486 3.98 6.36 6.17
N GLY A 487 3.06 7.07 5.54
CA GLY A 487 1.81 7.34 6.21
C GLY A 487 1.92 8.27 7.38
N ASN A 488 2.63 9.37 7.21
CA ASN A 488 2.68 10.46 8.15
C ASN A 488 1.88 11.69 7.73
N SER A 489 0.56 11.79 7.97
CA SER A 489 -0.29 12.93 7.61
C SER A 489 0.27 14.33 7.84
N TYR A 490 -0.45 15.37 7.40
CA TYR A 490 -0.66 16.68 8.02
C TYR A 490 -2.03 17.26 7.60
N VAL A 491 -2.38 18.51 7.96
CA VAL A 491 -3.45 19.42 7.45
C VAL A 491 -3.16 20.84 7.99
N THR A 492 -3.92 21.90 7.64
CA THR A 492 -3.75 23.28 8.20
C THR A 492 -5.00 24.17 8.51
N GLY A 493 -5.25 25.33 7.89
CA GLY A 493 -6.49 26.11 8.10
C GLY A 493 -6.38 27.26 9.10
N SER A 494 -7.49 27.85 9.53
CA SER A 494 -7.60 29.10 10.30
C SER A 494 -7.02 29.07 11.70
N SER A 495 -7.77 29.11 12.82
CA SER A 495 -7.10 29.08 14.14
C SER A 495 -7.56 29.87 15.37
N PRO A 496 -8.02 29.25 16.51
CA PRO A 496 -8.00 29.74 17.95
C PRO A 496 -6.88 29.51 19.12
N LYS A 497 -6.74 30.06 20.44
CA LYS A 497 -5.30 32.66 21.89
C LYS A 497 -5.76 34.18 21.56
N ASP A 498 -6.51 34.88 22.41
CA ASP A 498 -6.59 36.37 22.43
C ASP A 498 -7.45 37.20 21.42
N GLY A 499 -8.42 36.70 20.65
CA GLY A 499 -9.21 37.52 19.68
C GLY A 499 -8.35 38.05 18.51
N SER A 500 -7.25 37.34 18.35
CA SER A 500 -5.97 37.70 17.79
C SER A 500 -5.49 36.56 16.88
N GLU A 501 -6.42 36.02 16.11
CA GLU A 501 -6.43 35.38 14.79
C GLU A 501 -5.58 34.19 14.20
N ARG A 502 -4.87 33.15 14.82
CA ARG A 502 -3.85 31.93 14.54
C ARG A 502 -3.85 30.57 13.68
N ILE A 503 -3.06 30.37 12.56
CA ILE A 503 -2.89 29.33 11.44
C ILE A 503 -3.03 27.80 11.82
N THR A 504 -2.91 26.73 10.99
CA THR A 504 -3.04 25.31 11.51
C THR A 504 -2.20 24.05 11.09
N THR A 505 -2.20 22.89 11.83
CA THR A 505 -1.13 21.82 12.02
C THR A 505 -1.32 20.26 12.23
N VAL A 506 -2.30 19.77 13.07
CA VAL A 506 -2.34 18.42 13.82
C VAL A 506 -1.09 17.49 13.86
N LYS A 507 -1.10 16.12 13.79
CA LYS A 507 -0.14 15.22 14.51
C LYS A 507 -0.49 13.69 14.67
N TYR A 508 -1.42 13.02 13.99
CA TYR A 508 -2.09 11.76 14.43
C TYR A 508 -1.65 10.27 14.11
N SER A 509 -0.42 9.95 13.66
CA SER A 509 0.17 8.62 13.28
C SER A 509 -0.58 7.59 12.38
N PRO A 510 0.09 6.55 11.77
CA PRO A 510 -0.60 5.33 11.32
C PRO A 510 -1.29 4.60 12.49
N THR A 511 -0.70 4.72 13.71
CA THR A 511 -1.16 4.14 14.97
C THR A 511 -1.17 5.12 16.18
N GLY A 512 -0.04 5.59 16.75
CA GLY A 512 0.10 6.92 17.42
C GLY A 512 0.02 7.27 18.94
N GLN A 513 1.12 7.58 19.65
CA GLN A 513 1.16 8.11 21.04
C GLN A 513 1.94 9.44 21.25
N GLN A 514 1.53 10.24 22.24
CA GLN A 514 1.79 11.66 22.50
C GLN A 514 3.25 12.15 22.51
N LEU A 515 3.58 13.20 21.74
CA LEU A 515 4.13 14.44 22.30
C LEU A 515 3.24 15.78 22.28
N TRP A 516 2.84 16.55 21.21
CA TRP A 516 2.95 18.16 21.08
C TRP A 516 1.57 18.65 20.22
N VAL A 517 1.10 19.96 20.16
CA VAL A 517 0.58 20.95 19.08
C VAL A 517 1.46 22.25 18.92
N ARG A 518 1.42 23.05 17.83
CA ARG A 518 2.19 24.32 17.57
C ARG A 518 1.37 25.49 17.11
N GLN A 519 1.96 26.72 17.00
CA GLN A 519 1.29 27.97 16.61
C GLN A 519 2.15 29.00 15.78
N VAL A 520 1.61 29.91 14.89
CA VAL A 520 2.31 30.83 13.91
C VAL A 520 1.50 32.02 13.26
N GLU A 521 2.17 33.11 12.78
CA GLU A 521 1.77 34.45 12.12
C GLU A 521 0.57 35.22 12.71
N GLU A 522 0.13 36.45 12.26
CA GLU A 522 -0.81 37.50 12.84
C GLU A 522 -2.26 38.01 12.27
N ASN A 523 -3.36 37.24 11.98
CA ASN A 523 -4.89 37.48 11.96
C ASN A 523 -5.89 37.43 10.67
N SER A 524 -6.47 36.32 10.13
CA SER A 524 -5.94 35.88 8.79
C SER A 524 -6.50 34.86 7.68
N LYS A 525 -7.76 34.44 7.48
CA LYS A 525 -8.24 33.30 6.56
C LYS A 525 -7.56 33.01 5.18
N ALA A 526 -7.24 31.76 4.76
CA ALA A 526 -6.40 31.47 3.54
C ALA A 526 -6.44 30.06 2.82
N ILE A 527 -5.41 29.54 2.09
CA ILE A 527 -5.43 28.30 1.20
C ILE A 527 -4.38 27.08 1.35
N ALA A 528 -3.32 26.71 0.56
CA ALA A 528 -2.88 25.26 0.29
C ALA A 528 -1.37 24.66 0.40
N LEU A 529 -0.95 23.49 -0.22
CA LEU A 529 0.46 22.86 -0.19
C LEU A 529 0.99 21.72 -1.25
N ALA A 530 2.23 21.08 -1.15
CA ALA A 530 2.83 19.84 -1.86
C ALA A 530 4.01 18.84 -1.29
N VAL A 531 4.87 18.10 -2.12
CA VAL A 531 5.68 16.76 -2.00
C VAL A 531 7.27 16.60 -1.84
N ASP A 532 7.93 15.83 -0.91
CA ASP A 532 9.33 15.23 -1.04
C ASP A 532 9.78 14.03 -0.15
N ASN A 533 11.08 13.65 -0.15
CA ASN A 533 11.72 12.63 0.69
C ASN A 533 13.09 13.00 1.40
N ARG A 534 13.32 14.10 2.17
CA ARG A 534 14.67 14.43 2.76
C ARG A 534 14.99 15.00 4.17
N GLY A 535 14.15 15.77 4.86
CA GLY A 535 14.50 16.82 5.83
C GLY A 535 13.93 18.19 5.45
N GLY A 536 12.61 18.33 5.53
CA GLY A 536 11.81 19.21 4.67
C GLY A 536 10.32 19.24 5.05
N VAL A 537 9.55 20.11 4.38
CA VAL A 537 8.09 20.48 4.45
C VAL A 537 7.90 22.00 4.04
N PHE A 538 8.68 22.62 3.15
CA PHE A 538 8.97 24.10 3.04
C PHE A 538 7.76 25.07 2.87
N VAL A 539 7.66 26.28 3.48
CA VAL A 539 6.33 27.02 3.60
C VAL A 539 6.20 28.63 3.48
N THR A 540 5.07 29.25 3.01
CA THR A 540 4.51 30.63 3.16
C THR A 540 3.07 30.78 2.58
N GLY A 541 2.31 31.82 2.97
CA GLY A 541 0.83 31.85 3.06
C GLY A 541 0.27 33.24 3.43
N LEU A 542 -1.00 33.52 3.12
CA LEU A 542 -1.60 34.82 2.72
C LEU A 542 -1.35 36.16 3.46
N ARG A 543 -0.36 36.37 4.34
CA ARG A 543 -0.40 37.40 5.43
C ARG A 543 -1.07 38.80 5.15
N HIS A 544 -1.94 39.38 6.01
CA HIS A 544 -2.41 40.79 6.00
C HIS A 544 -1.35 41.79 6.66
N ASN A 545 -1.67 43.10 6.75
CA ASN A 545 -0.82 44.24 7.15
C ASN A 545 -1.64 45.57 7.25
N GLU A 546 -1.01 46.75 7.42
CA GLU A 546 -1.65 48.07 7.22
C GLU A 546 -0.94 48.94 6.17
N ALA A 547 0.30 49.36 6.45
CA ALA A 547 1.05 50.37 5.70
C ALA A 547 2.51 49.91 5.51
N SER A 548 2.62 48.69 4.98
CA SER A 548 3.83 47.93 4.65
C SER A 548 3.41 46.76 3.73
N SER A 549 4.38 46.10 3.09
CA SER A 549 4.24 44.77 2.44
C SER A 549 5.39 43.88 2.97
N THR A 550 5.41 42.55 2.76
CA THR A 550 6.56 41.66 3.10
C THR A 550 6.52 40.46 2.20
N THR A 551 7.61 40.09 1.56
CA THR A 551 7.76 38.74 1.01
C THR A 551 8.68 37.89 1.90
N VAL A 552 8.44 36.59 2.12
CA VAL A 552 9.33 35.65 2.85
C VAL A 552 8.97 34.16 2.55
N THR A 553 9.77 33.19 3.02
CA THR A 553 9.44 31.73 3.00
C THR A 553 9.39 31.08 4.40
N VAL A 554 9.67 29.80 4.71
CA VAL A 554 9.50 29.06 6.03
C VAL A 554 10.33 27.76 6.04
N ARG A 555 10.79 27.25 7.20
CA ARG A 555 11.22 25.83 7.31
C ARG A 555 10.81 25.11 8.61
N TYR A 556 10.46 23.81 8.75
CA TYR A 556 10.03 23.09 10.00
C TYR A 556 10.33 21.51 10.08
N ASP A 557 11.52 20.93 10.31
CA ASP A 557 11.90 19.48 9.99
C ASP A 557 11.38 18.30 10.92
N ALA A 558 11.96 17.08 10.97
CA ALA A 558 11.51 15.94 11.82
C ALA A 558 12.64 15.12 12.48
N ASN A 559 13.63 15.80 13.03
CA ASN A 559 14.68 15.22 13.87
C ASN A 559 14.77 15.80 15.29
N THR A 560 14.14 16.94 15.60
CA THR A 560 14.25 17.65 16.90
C THR A 560 12.90 18.09 17.51
N GLY A 561 12.28 19.24 17.21
CA GLY A 561 11.05 19.70 17.92
C GLY A 561 10.49 21.13 17.73
N GLU A 562 10.79 21.84 16.64
CA GLU A 562 11.44 23.14 16.86
C GLU A 562 11.41 24.28 15.86
N GLU A 563 11.72 25.39 16.54
CA GLU A 563 12.38 26.63 16.18
C GLU A 563 13.92 26.68 16.50
N VAL A 564 14.72 27.27 15.59
CA VAL A 564 16.14 27.74 15.64
C VAL A 564 16.36 29.16 15.01
N TRP A 565 15.86 29.40 13.78
CA TRP A 565 15.15 30.57 13.10
C TRP A 565 13.44 30.80 12.94
N LYS A 566 13.70 32.06 12.29
CA LYS A 566 13.12 33.01 11.23
C LYS A 566 14.32 33.87 10.71
N SER A 567 14.30 34.37 9.46
CA SER A 567 15.27 35.32 8.84
C SER A 567 14.60 36.56 8.19
N LEU A 568 15.14 37.25 7.16
CA LEU A 568 14.50 38.40 6.46
C LEU A 568 14.79 38.47 4.93
N TYR A 569 13.89 39.12 4.15
CA TYR A 569 13.88 39.43 2.64
C TYR A 569 13.10 42.09 1.38
N LYS A 570 12.42 42.28 0.16
CA LYS A 570 12.07 43.33 -0.82
C LYS A 570 11.44 42.58 -2.03
N TRP A 571 10.35 43.04 -2.68
CA TRP A 571 10.22 42.98 -4.17
C TRP A 571 11.33 43.89 -4.73
N PRO A 572 11.88 43.68 -5.94
CA PRO A 572 12.91 44.55 -6.53
C PRO A 572 12.79 46.08 -6.31
N ASP A 573 11.67 46.69 -6.67
CA ASP A 573 11.33 48.13 -6.65
C ASP A 573 10.11 48.49 -5.75
N SER A 574 10.26 49.37 -4.76
CA SER A 574 9.49 49.25 -3.49
C SER A 574 8.22 50.14 -3.29
N HIS A 575 7.00 49.70 -3.72
CA HIS A 575 5.72 50.49 -3.73
C HIS A 575 4.67 49.96 -2.63
N SER A 576 3.33 49.74 -2.83
CA SER A 576 2.25 49.48 -1.80
C SER A 576 1.27 48.26 -1.90
N GLU A 577 1.79 47.04 -1.98
CA GLU A 577 1.38 46.06 -2.99
C GLU A 577 1.55 44.56 -2.52
N THR A 578 0.74 43.46 -2.68
CA THR A 578 -0.56 42.97 -3.32
C THR A 578 -0.97 41.45 -3.01
N GLY A 579 -2.23 40.92 -2.91
CA GLY A 579 -2.54 39.56 -2.35
C GLY A 579 -3.91 38.81 -2.50
N MET A 580 -3.88 37.45 -2.43
CA MET A 580 -4.95 36.41 -2.24
C MET A 580 -4.99 34.99 -2.98
N PRO A 581 -3.90 34.30 -3.42
CA PRO A 581 -3.93 33.11 -4.35
C PRO A 581 -4.33 31.67 -3.91
N THR A 582 -3.72 30.62 -4.52
CA THR A 582 -3.94 29.13 -4.54
C THR A 582 -2.85 28.18 -3.97
N ALA A 583 -2.21 27.30 -4.80
CA ALA A 583 -1.28 26.12 -4.58
C ALA A 583 0.23 26.22 -4.27
N ILE A 584 0.99 25.10 -4.18
CA ILE A 584 2.46 25.10 -4.41
C ILE A 584 3.24 23.82 -4.87
N ALA A 585 4.49 23.85 -5.38
CA ALA A 585 5.41 22.70 -5.36
C ALA A 585 6.85 22.85 -5.89
N VAL A 586 7.54 21.70 -5.93
CA VAL A 586 8.62 21.24 -5.08
C VAL A 586 9.30 19.83 -5.34
N ASP A 587 10.50 19.79 -5.92
CA ASP A 587 11.11 18.64 -6.65
C ASP A 587 12.04 17.58 -5.95
N SER A 588 13.05 16.97 -6.63
CA SER A 588 14.10 16.13 -5.97
C SER A 588 15.53 16.70 -6.01
N VAL A 589 15.72 17.92 -6.51
CA VAL A 589 17.03 18.54 -6.74
C VAL A 589 17.17 20.08 -6.48
N GLY A 590 16.33 20.75 -5.69
CA GLY A 590 16.89 21.37 -4.46
C GLY A 590 16.60 22.78 -3.96
N GLY A 591 16.94 23.85 -4.68
CA GLY A 591 17.30 25.14 -4.03
C GLY A 591 16.17 26.16 -3.74
N VAL A 592 15.25 26.43 -4.69
CA VAL A 592 13.81 26.63 -4.35
C VAL A 592 12.98 27.72 -5.19
N TYR A 593 11.63 28.00 -5.08
CA TYR A 593 10.83 28.93 -6.01
C TYR A 593 9.44 29.61 -5.61
N VAL A 594 8.59 30.15 -6.56
CA VAL A 594 7.26 30.87 -6.42
C VAL A 594 6.16 30.93 -7.58
N THR A 595 4.83 30.73 -7.34
CA THR A 595 3.60 31.16 -8.16
C THR A 595 2.78 32.32 -7.52
N GLY A 596 1.67 32.89 -8.08
CA GLY A 596 0.92 34.02 -7.44
C GLY A 596 -0.15 34.84 -8.24
N TYR A 597 -0.51 36.04 -7.77
CA TYR A 597 -1.72 36.84 -8.15
C TYR A 597 -1.38 38.39 -8.11
N ASN A 598 -2.18 39.43 -8.53
CA ASN A 598 -1.61 40.82 -8.72
C ASN A 598 -2.43 42.19 -8.82
N PHE A 599 -3.71 42.36 -8.43
CA PHE A 599 -4.58 43.62 -8.44
C PHE A 599 -4.53 44.88 -9.40
N GLY A 600 -3.58 45.15 -10.29
CA GLY A 600 -3.59 46.21 -11.37
C GLY A 600 -3.23 47.67 -11.02
N ASP A 601 -2.54 48.41 -11.92
CA ASP A 601 -2.10 49.80 -11.70
C ASP A 601 -3.14 50.91 -11.94
N GLY A 602 -3.17 51.85 -11.00
CA GLY A 602 -4.19 52.86 -10.68
C GLY A 602 -3.65 54.30 -10.74
N ASP A 603 -2.35 54.47 -11.01
CA ASP A 603 -1.89 55.63 -11.80
C ASP A 603 -2.04 55.34 -13.31
N SER A 604 -2.20 54.08 -13.73
CA SER A 604 -2.92 53.67 -14.95
C SER A 604 -4.42 53.39 -14.67
N ASP A 605 -5.20 53.08 -15.71
CA ASP A 605 -6.64 52.75 -15.59
C ASP A 605 -6.84 51.23 -15.45
N ASP A 606 -5.99 50.58 -14.66
CA ASP A 606 -5.66 49.18 -14.87
C ASP A 606 -6.04 48.24 -13.73
N THR A 607 -6.97 47.33 -14.01
CA THR A 607 -7.36 46.25 -13.11
C THR A 607 -7.58 44.97 -13.93
N SER A 608 -6.64 44.64 -14.81
CA SER A 608 -6.82 43.70 -15.94
C SER A 608 -5.68 42.61 -16.18
N PRO A 609 -5.43 41.67 -15.27
CA PRO A 609 -4.26 40.75 -14.97
C PRO A 609 -2.88 40.42 -15.72
N ASP A 610 -1.87 39.77 -15.02
CA ASP A 610 -0.35 39.59 -15.16
C ASP A 610 0.22 38.17 -14.79
N PHE A 611 1.44 37.68 -15.17
CA PHE A 611 1.98 36.40 -14.58
C PHE A 611 3.50 36.13 -14.27
N LEU A 612 3.88 35.38 -13.19
CA LEU A 612 5.22 35.42 -12.52
C LEU A 612 5.82 34.17 -11.78
N THR A 613 7.19 34.10 -11.70
CA THR A 613 8.02 33.46 -10.62
C THR A 613 9.36 34.17 -10.29
N ILE A 614 9.97 33.83 -9.14
CA ILE A 614 11.44 33.72 -8.94
C ILE A 614 11.86 32.49 -8.11
N ARG A 615 13.18 32.27 -8.05
CA ARG A 615 13.89 31.12 -7.46
C ARG A 615 14.39 31.39 -6.02
N TYR A 616 15.22 30.54 -5.38
CA TYR A 616 15.73 30.62 -3.97
C TYR A 616 17.26 30.46 -3.90
N ASP A 617 17.91 30.09 -2.80
CA ASP A 617 19.15 29.29 -2.83
C ASP A 617 19.50 28.67 -1.45
N ALA A 618 19.49 27.33 -1.38
CA ALA A 618 19.83 26.49 -0.22
C ALA A 618 21.33 26.48 0.19
N ALA A 619 22.00 27.63 0.01
CA ALA A 619 23.36 27.93 0.47
C ALA A 619 23.66 29.45 0.52
N THR A 620 22.95 30.26 -0.27
CA THR A 620 23.37 31.63 -0.62
C THR A 620 22.34 32.73 -0.35
N GLY A 621 21.02 32.53 -0.56
CA GLY A 621 20.07 33.65 -0.47
C GLY A 621 18.70 33.46 -1.17
N GLU A 622 18.14 34.40 -1.94
CA GLU A 622 18.75 35.51 -2.69
C GLU A 622 17.94 36.90 -2.63
N GLN A 623 17.77 37.80 -3.64
CA GLN A 623 17.25 39.24 -3.46
C GLN A 623 17.81 40.47 -4.28
N THR A 624 17.49 40.71 -5.58
CA THR A 624 17.75 42.03 -6.25
C THR A 624 16.76 42.51 -7.35
N TRP A 625 16.80 42.05 -8.62
CA TRP A 625 16.37 42.86 -9.79
C TRP A 625 15.17 42.33 -10.63
N THR A 626 14.82 43.05 -11.70
CA THR A 626 13.48 43.12 -12.33
C THR A 626 13.51 43.02 -13.88
N LYS A 627 12.84 42.03 -14.50
CA LYS A 627 12.45 41.97 -15.95
C LYS A 627 11.38 40.88 -16.15
N LEU A 628 10.17 41.16 -16.66
CA LEU A 628 8.99 40.30 -16.46
C LEU A 628 8.21 39.78 -17.75
N TYR A 629 7.02 39.11 -17.69
CA TYR A 629 6.35 38.11 -18.69
C TYR A 629 4.77 38.56 -18.72
N ASP A 630 4.17 38.65 -19.93
CA ASP A 630 2.73 38.63 -20.30
C ASP A 630 2.25 37.59 -21.39
N GLY A 631 0.96 37.60 -21.81
CA GLY A 631 0.45 37.45 -23.20
C GLY A 631 0.54 38.76 -24.04
N PRO A 632 0.18 38.88 -25.34
CA PRO A 632 0.78 39.91 -26.25
C PRO A 632 0.54 41.46 -26.14
N GLU A 633 -0.67 42.07 -26.30
CA GLU A 633 -0.84 43.55 -26.48
C GLU A 633 -2.09 44.29 -25.82
N ASN A 634 -2.48 44.06 -24.54
CA ASN A 634 -3.38 44.89 -23.63
C ASN A 634 -4.67 44.39 -22.88
N GLY A 635 -4.65 43.33 -22.02
CA GLY A 635 -5.71 43.06 -20.98
C GLY A 635 -6.30 41.67 -20.64
N TYR A 636 -6.29 41.30 -19.33
CA TYR A 636 -7.44 41.14 -18.38
C TYR A 636 -7.40 40.01 -17.29
N ASP A 637 -6.30 39.26 -17.06
CA ASP A 637 -6.48 37.80 -16.85
C ASP A 637 -5.74 37.09 -15.64
N ARG A 638 -6.47 36.57 -14.61
CA ARG A 638 -6.29 35.89 -13.25
C ARG A 638 -5.82 34.36 -13.09
N ALA A 639 -4.67 34.00 -12.48
CA ALA A 639 -3.88 32.70 -12.52
C ALA A 639 -4.29 31.31 -11.85
N THR A 640 -3.42 30.24 -11.90
CA THR A 640 -3.74 28.78 -11.57
C THR A 640 -2.76 27.59 -11.15
N ALA A 641 -1.45 27.33 -11.40
CA ALA A 641 -0.84 25.92 -11.36
C ALA A 641 0.72 25.66 -11.18
N ILE A 642 1.15 24.37 -11.30
CA ILE A 642 2.47 23.64 -11.52
C ILE A 642 2.15 22.14 -11.73
N ALA A 643 3.00 21.26 -12.30
CA ALA A 643 3.26 19.85 -11.85
C ALA A 643 3.59 18.74 -12.91
N ALA A 644 4.03 17.54 -12.49
CA ALA A 644 5.48 17.32 -12.54
C ALA A 644 6.22 15.99 -12.55
N ASP A 645 7.39 15.98 -13.19
CA ASP A 645 8.09 14.79 -13.63
C ASP A 645 9.54 14.56 -13.17
N ASN A 646 10.22 13.57 -13.75
CA ASN A 646 11.57 13.18 -13.41
C ASN A 646 12.52 13.29 -14.62
N HIS A 647 12.21 14.13 -15.60
CA HIS A 647 13.08 14.79 -16.59
C HIS A 647 14.17 15.69 -15.99
N GLY A 648 13.73 16.61 -15.12
CA GLY A 648 14.33 17.94 -14.99
C GLY A 648 14.01 18.90 -16.14
N GLY A 649 13.35 18.39 -17.21
CA GLY A 649 12.15 18.98 -17.82
C GLY A 649 11.05 19.18 -16.77
N ILE A 650 10.12 20.13 -16.94
CA ILE A 650 9.17 20.59 -15.89
C ILE A 650 8.11 21.66 -16.40
N TYR A 651 6.77 21.63 -16.13
CA TYR A 651 5.61 22.31 -16.85
C TYR A 651 4.27 22.72 -16.11
N VAL A 652 3.28 23.41 -16.68
CA VAL A 652 2.20 24.07 -15.84
C VAL A 652 0.68 24.27 -16.32
N THR A 653 -0.13 25.38 -16.23
CA THR A 653 -1.48 25.59 -16.95
C THR A 653 -1.83 27.03 -17.46
N GLY A 654 -3.10 27.46 -17.58
CA GLY A 654 -3.48 28.86 -17.36
C GLY A 654 -4.65 29.43 -18.17
N TYR A 655 -4.69 30.80 -18.34
CA TYR A 655 -5.71 31.59 -19.10
C TYR A 655 -5.63 33.19 -19.60
N SER A 656 -4.59 33.98 -20.14
CA SER A 656 -4.51 35.45 -20.72
C SER A 656 -4.32 36.05 -22.25
N ILE A 657 -5.27 36.81 -22.89
CA ILE A 657 -5.54 37.12 -24.38
C ILE A 657 -4.55 36.81 -25.57
N ASN A 658 -5.09 36.54 -26.78
CA ASN A 658 -4.73 37.25 -28.05
C ASN A 658 -5.81 37.03 -29.13
N GLY A 659 -6.83 37.89 -29.18
CA GLY A 659 -7.88 37.77 -30.17
C GLY A 659 -8.95 38.85 -30.09
N THR A 660 -9.27 39.44 -31.24
CA THR A 660 -9.98 40.73 -31.37
C THR A 660 -11.47 40.78 -31.02
N PHE A 661 -12.04 39.77 -30.36
CA PHE A 661 -13.33 39.96 -29.71
C PHE A 661 -13.04 40.34 -28.26
N THR A 662 -14.00 40.08 -27.41
CA THR A 662 -13.66 39.38 -26.19
C THR A 662 -12.89 38.00 -26.44
N ASN A 663 -11.84 37.86 -27.32
CA ASN A 663 -11.24 36.58 -27.84
C ASN A 663 -9.79 36.17 -27.37
N THR A 664 -9.52 34.86 -27.26
CA THR A 664 -9.28 34.41 -25.89
C THR A 664 -8.48 33.08 -25.62
N VAL A 665 -8.46 32.59 -24.35
CA VAL A 665 -8.53 31.19 -23.81
C VAL A 665 -7.46 30.61 -22.83
N TYR A 666 -6.64 29.62 -23.21
CA TYR A 666 -5.93 28.67 -22.31
C TYR A 666 -4.48 28.38 -22.79
N THR A 667 -3.66 27.56 -22.08
CA THR A 667 -2.26 27.16 -22.41
C THR A 667 -1.55 26.38 -21.29
N THR A 668 -0.20 26.39 -21.30
CA THR A 668 0.94 25.65 -20.74
C THR A 668 2.28 26.44 -20.81
N ILE A 669 3.30 26.27 -19.94
CA ILE A 669 4.76 26.63 -19.95
C ILE A 669 5.62 25.55 -19.28
N ARG A 670 6.97 25.62 -19.47
CA ARG A 670 8.11 24.90 -18.86
C ARG A 670 9.39 25.78 -19.01
N TYR A 671 10.43 25.83 -18.14
CA TYR A 671 11.57 26.80 -18.22
C TYR A 671 12.97 26.27 -17.72
N GLU A 672 13.58 25.23 -18.27
CA GLU A 672 14.86 24.62 -17.80
C GLU A 672 15.23 24.60 -16.30
N ALA A 673 15.17 23.43 -15.64
CA ALA A 673 15.39 23.32 -14.21
C ALA A 673 16.84 22.99 -13.80
N ALA A 674 17.77 23.44 -14.65
CA ALA A 674 19.10 23.86 -14.21
C ALA A 674 19.50 25.30 -14.65
N THR A 675 18.62 26.06 -15.33
CA THR A 675 18.80 27.51 -15.63
C THR A 675 17.46 28.21 -15.87
N GLY A 676 16.93 27.94 -17.05
CA GLY A 676 15.91 28.66 -17.75
C GLY A 676 16.48 29.40 -18.98
N GLN A 677 16.74 28.68 -20.09
CA GLN A 677 17.08 29.26 -21.41
C GLN A 677 16.40 28.52 -22.62
N GLU A 678 15.45 29.19 -23.32
CA GLU A 678 14.74 28.86 -24.62
C GLU A 678 13.77 27.63 -24.76
N ALA A 679 12.54 27.85 -25.31
CA ALA A 679 11.58 26.87 -25.91
C ALA A 679 10.27 27.57 -26.47
N TRP A 680 9.19 26.87 -26.94
CA TRP A 680 8.19 27.35 -27.95
C TRP A 680 6.65 27.26 -27.61
N ILE A 681 5.72 27.08 -28.61
CA ILE A 681 4.22 27.19 -28.55
C ILE A 681 3.42 26.58 -29.76
N ARG A 682 2.06 26.40 -29.66
CA ARG A 682 1.02 26.27 -30.75
C ARG A 682 -0.37 26.83 -30.31
N HIS A 683 -1.52 26.35 -30.83
CA HIS A 683 -2.91 26.78 -30.50
C HIS A 683 -3.93 25.59 -30.43
N TYR A 684 -4.91 25.61 -29.50
CA TYR A 684 -6.19 24.83 -29.55
C TYR A 684 -7.39 25.78 -29.77
N ASP A 685 -8.64 25.34 -29.97
CA ASP A 685 -9.82 26.25 -30.10
C ASP A 685 -11.08 25.86 -29.28
N GLY A 686 -11.02 24.76 -28.56
CA GLY A 686 -12.22 23.96 -28.50
C GLY A 686 -12.56 23.41 -29.90
N PRO A 687 -13.78 22.88 -30.05
CA PRO A 687 -14.50 23.04 -31.31
C PRO A 687 -15.47 24.23 -31.42
N ASP A 688 -15.81 25.00 -30.36
CA ASP A 688 -16.87 26.05 -30.39
C ASP A 688 -16.49 27.41 -29.73
N SER A 689 -15.21 27.70 -29.50
CA SER A 689 -14.76 29.10 -29.35
C SER A 689 -15.39 29.97 -28.21
N ASN A 690 -15.60 29.41 -27.00
CA ASN A 690 -16.16 30.15 -25.86
C ASN A 690 -15.06 30.60 -24.85
N ASP A 691 -15.22 30.41 -23.54
CA ASP A 691 -15.02 31.49 -22.56
C ASP A 691 -14.08 31.40 -21.34
N ASN A 692 -13.54 30.25 -20.97
CA ASN A 692 -12.16 29.96 -20.49
C ASN A 692 -11.57 30.14 -19.09
N LEU A 693 -12.29 30.08 -17.94
CA LEU A 693 -11.59 29.78 -16.66
C LEU A 693 -10.57 28.57 -16.72
N ALA A 694 -9.77 28.27 -15.68
CA ALA A 694 -8.69 27.25 -15.74
C ALA A 694 -8.23 26.63 -14.40
N THR A 695 -7.20 25.76 -14.37
CA THR A 695 -6.86 24.93 -13.18
C THR A 695 -5.44 24.36 -13.06
N ALA A 696 -5.08 23.37 -13.87
CA ALA A 696 -4.52 22.07 -13.50
C ALA A 696 -3.03 21.76 -13.74
N ILE A 697 -2.62 20.48 -13.56
CA ILE A 697 -1.47 19.70 -14.14
C ILE A 697 -0.85 18.61 -13.21
N ALA A 698 -0.34 17.55 -13.83
CA ALA A 698 0.00 16.22 -13.29
C ALA A 698 1.06 15.50 -14.20
N VAL A 699 1.76 14.38 -13.87
CA VAL A 699 2.40 13.47 -14.85
C VAL A 699 2.66 11.93 -14.63
N ASP A 700 2.90 11.12 -15.69
CA ASP A 700 3.46 9.74 -15.67
C ASP A 700 4.97 9.60 -15.95
N ARG A 701 5.35 9.99 -17.19
CA ARG A 701 6.32 9.32 -18.07
C ARG A 701 6.27 9.80 -19.54
N GLY A 702 5.14 10.26 -20.09
CA GLY A 702 4.94 10.52 -21.52
C GLY A 702 3.51 10.64 -22.09
N SER A 703 2.41 10.35 -21.38
CA SER A 703 1.02 10.64 -21.85
C SER A 703 0.07 11.02 -20.71
N VAL A 704 -0.96 11.87 -20.92
CA VAL A 704 -1.21 13.03 -20.05
C VAL A 704 -2.63 13.75 -20.13
N TYR A 705 -3.51 13.91 -19.09
CA TYR A 705 -4.96 14.41 -18.99
C TYR A 705 -5.70 15.22 -20.11
N VAL A 706 -6.56 16.24 -19.91
CA VAL A 706 -6.34 17.45 -19.09
C VAL A 706 -7.59 18.32 -18.80
N THR A 707 -8.64 17.76 -18.21
CA THR A 707 -10.05 18.21 -18.29
C THR A 707 -10.44 19.64 -17.92
N GLY A 708 -11.69 20.02 -18.25
CA GLY A 708 -12.49 20.97 -17.47
C GLY A 708 -12.94 22.22 -18.23
N PHE A 709 -14.13 22.73 -17.87
CA PHE A 709 -15.14 23.34 -18.75
C PHE A 709 -14.89 24.04 -20.12
N SER A 710 -15.84 24.06 -21.09
CA SER A 710 -15.66 24.45 -22.52
C SER A 710 -16.67 25.24 -23.41
N GLY A 711 -17.95 24.90 -23.56
CA GLY A 711 -18.90 25.56 -24.47
C GLY A 711 -19.13 24.98 -25.89
N TYR A 712 -19.04 23.67 -26.22
CA TYR A 712 -19.44 23.12 -27.55
C TYR A 712 -20.87 22.58 -27.60
N THR A 713 -21.86 23.33 -27.09
CA THR A 713 -23.34 23.24 -27.25
C THR A 713 -24.30 23.26 -26.03
N ASN A 714 -24.03 23.50 -24.77
CA ASN A 714 -22.81 23.68 -24.04
C ASN A 714 -22.94 22.70 -22.83
N SER A 715 -22.37 21.48 -22.89
CA SER A 715 -22.42 20.40 -21.85
C SER A 715 -22.18 18.90 -22.18
N SER A 716 -21.06 18.50 -22.79
CA SER A 716 -20.44 17.17 -22.61
C SER A 716 -18.93 17.11 -22.84
N TYR A 717 -18.29 15.94 -22.83
CA TYR A 717 -16.97 15.81 -22.18
C TYR A 717 -15.89 15.12 -23.03
N ALA A 718 -14.68 15.70 -23.24
CA ALA A 718 -13.52 15.04 -23.89
C ALA A 718 -12.13 15.65 -23.54
N THR A 719 -11.01 14.90 -23.70
CA THR A 719 -9.62 15.32 -23.28
C THR A 719 -8.43 15.02 -24.26
N VAL A 720 -7.15 14.98 -23.79
CA VAL A 720 -6.01 15.70 -24.42
C VAL A 720 -4.61 15.08 -24.57
N ARG A 721 -4.06 15.05 -25.81
CA ARG A 721 -2.75 14.43 -26.16
C ARG A 721 -1.50 15.29 -26.51
N TYR A 722 -1.33 16.52 -26.01
CA TYR A 722 -0.16 17.39 -26.31
C TYR A 722 1.36 16.96 -26.01
N ASP A 723 1.71 15.69 -25.69
CA ASP A 723 3.04 15.05 -25.42
C ASP A 723 4.08 15.68 -24.42
N ALA A 724 5.37 15.23 -24.48
CA ALA A 724 6.34 15.09 -23.38
C ALA A 724 7.87 15.04 -23.78
N ALA A 725 8.30 15.76 -24.82
CA ALA A 725 9.66 16.29 -25.13
C ALA A 725 9.74 17.17 -26.42
N THR A 726 8.64 17.31 -27.17
CA THR A 726 8.33 18.04 -28.42
C THR A 726 7.05 18.94 -28.35
N GLY A 727 5.88 18.81 -29.05
CA GLY A 727 5.35 18.14 -30.29
C GLY A 727 4.02 18.79 -30.83
N GLU A 728 3.27 18.20 -31.80
CA GLU A 728 2.17 18.89 -32.59
C GLU A 728 0.81 18.09 -32.77
N GLU A 729 -0.37 18.68 -32.42
CA GLU A 729 -1.82 18.19 -32.33
C GLU A 729 -2.23 16.84 -33.06
N ILE A 730 -3.32 16.13 -32.65
CA ILE A 730 -4.11 15.09 -33.40
C ILE A 730 -5.63 15.06 -32.95
N TRP A 731 -6.48 14.04 -33.23
CA TRP A 731 -7.90 14.31 -33.65
C TRP A 731 -9.15 13.75 -32.90
N ALA A 732 -9.09 12.83 -31.93
CA ALA A 732 -10.21 12.49 -30.99
C ALA A 732 -11.61 12.06 -31.51
N ARG A 733 -12.63 12.14 -30.60
CA ARG A 733 -14.11 11.92 -30.62
C ARG A 733 -14.73 12.64 -29.39
N HIS A 734 -16.02 12.40 -29.04
CA HIS A 734 -16.77 12.90 -27.84
C HIS A 734 -18.19 12.25 -27.58
N TYR A 735 -18.79 12.27 -26.35
CA TYR A 735 -20.27 12.00 -26.02
C TYR A 735 -20.77 12.39 -24.56
N LYS A 736 -22.06 12.16 -24.14
CA LYS A 736 -22.79 12.68 -22.90
C LYS A 736 -23.57 11.69 -21.95
N GLU A 737 -23.72 11.95 -20.62
CA GLU A 737 -24.83 11.43 -19.73
C GLU A 737 -25.49 12.55 -18.87
N GLY A 738 -26.76 12.39 -18.47
CA GLY A 738 -27.68 13.48 -18.04
C GLY A 738 -28.66 13.96 -19.14
N PRO A 739 -29.62 14.87 -18.89
CA PRO A 739 -30.55 15.47 -19.89
C PRO A 739 -30.02 16.56 -20.91
N LYS A 740 -30.36 17.89 -20.88
CA LYS A 740 -30.16 18.94 -21.94
C LYS A 740 -30.19 20.48 -21.50
N GLU A 741 -29.18 21.14 -20.86
CA GLU A 741 -28.93 22.66 -20.76
C GLU A 741 -27.72 23.15 -19.85
N ALA A 742 -26.51 22.57 -19.98
CA ALA A 742 -25.54 22.33 -18.89
C ALA A 742 -24.23 23.10 -18.47
N SER A 743 -24.12 23.68 -17.25
CA SER A 743 -22.99 24.33 -16.52
C SER A 743 -22.02 23.52 -15.63
N ALA A 744 -20.69 23.63 -15.76
CA ALA A 744 -19.76 22.50 -15.92
C ALA A 744 -18.45 22.36 -15.07
N GLU A 745 -18.32 22.86 -13.83
CA GLU A 745 -17.17 22.69 -12.88
C GLU A 745 -16.39 21.35 -12.79
N PRO A 746 -15.09 21.31 -13.19
CA PRO A 746 -14.18 20.21 -12.92
C PRO A 746 -13.54 20.33 -11.54
N VAL A 747 -12.67 19.38 -11.29
CA VAL A 747 -12.55 18.87 -9.95
C VAL A 747 -11.18 18.39 -9.70
N ALA A 748 -10.49 17.74 -10.65
CA ALA A 748 -9.90 16.48 -10.28
C ALA A 748 -9.55 15.41 -11.30
N ILE A 749 -8.27 15.02 -11.50
CA ILE A 749 -7.84 13.91 -12.35
C ILE A 749 -6.49 13.24 -11.93
N ALA A 750 -6.31 11.89 -11.98
CA ALA A 750 -5.01 11.19 -11.65
C ALA A 750 -4.76 9.77 -12.31
N VAL A 751 -3.56 9.15 -12.59
CA VAL A 751 -3.37 7.74 -13.18
C VAL A 751 -2.58 6.67 -12.35
N ASP A 752 -1.97 5.58 -12.85
CA ASP A 752 -1.23 4.57 -12.04
C ASP A 752 0.04 4.04 -12.75
N ASP A 753 0.73 3.00 -12.24
CA ASP A 753 1.87 2.34 -12.90
C ASP A 753 1.47 1.23 -13.91
N GLN A 754 0.18 0.99 -14.18
CA GLN A 754 -0.30 -0.17 -14.94
C GLN A 754 -1.04 0.16 -16.25
N GLY A 755 -1.73 1.30 -16.32
CA GLY A 755 -2.33 1.87 -17.53
C GLY A 755 -3.58 2.73 -17.28
N GLY A 756 -3.74 3.27 -16.07
CA GLY A 756 -5.06 3.43 -15.43
C GLY A 756 -5.49 4.83 -15.03
N LEU A 757 -6.53 5.37 -15.69
CA LEU A 757 -6.60 6.81 -16.06
C LEU A 757 -8.11 7.62 -16.03
N PHE A 758 -9.41 8.56 -14.32
CA PHE A 758 -9.74 8.59 -12.80
C PHE A 758 -10.11 10.07 -12.56
N VAL A 759 -11.40 10.40 -12.62
CA VAL A 759 -11.87 11.75 -12.93
C VAL A 759 -13.37 11.96 -12.63
N THR A 760 -13.72 12.86 -11.70
CA THR A 760 -15.03 12.93 -11.02
C THR A 760 -15.68 14.32 -11.14
N GLY A 761 -16.90 14.51 -11.68
CA GLY A 761 -17.62 15.79 -11.52
C GLY A 761 -18.91 16.07 -12.35
N ASN A 762 -20.09 16.08 -11.72
CA ASN A 762 -21.29 16.96 -11.75
C ASN A 762 -22.03 17.31 -13.13
N THR A 763 -23.41 17.33 -13.28
CA THR A 763 -24.24 17.61 -14.56
C THR A 763 -25.81 17.98 -14.59
N PHE A 764 -26.40 18.73 -13.66
CA PHE A 764 -27.47 19.75 -13.78
C PHE A 764 -29.04 19.87 -14.27
N THR A 765 -30.12 19.03 -14.29
CA THR A 765 -31.63 19.37 -14.61
C THR A 765 -32.73 20.01 -13.60
N TYR A 766 -32.73 21.29 -13.13
CA TYR A 766 -33.64 21.98 -12.09
C TYR A 766 -35.18 22.14 -12.31
N SER A 767 -35.73 23.16 -11.63
CA SER A 767 -36.96 23.88 -11.85
C SER A 767 -36.64 25.25 -12.47
N ASP A 768 -37.11 25.49 -13.70
CA ASP A 768 -36.93 26.61 -14.66
C ASP A 768 -36.76 28.06 -14.12
N GLU A 769 -36.80 28.27 -12.81
CA GLU A 769 -36.72 29.51 -12.04
C GLU A 769 -35.32 29.86 -11.48
N GLY A 770 -34.38 28.91 -11.36
CA GLY A 770 -33.00 29.21 -10.89
C GLY A 770 -32.44 28.40 -9.71
N ASP A 771 -33.21 27.45 -9.14
CA ASP A 771 -32.90 26.82 -7.84
C ASP A 771 -32.19 25.47 -7.92
N LEU A 772 -31.24 25.21 -7.01
CA LEU A 772 -30.48 23.96 -6.88
C LEU A 772 -31.39 22.76 -6.51
N VAL A 773 -31.93 22.02 -7.48
CA VAL A 773 -32.97 20.99 -7.26
C VAL A 773 -32.44 19.57 -7.11
N PHE A 774 -31.52 19.09 -7.97
CA PHE A 774 -30.96 17.73 -7.81
C PHE A 774 -29.57 17.42 -8.44
N SER A 775 -29.24 16.15 -8.84
CA SER A 775 -28.02 15.49 -9.38
C SER A 775 -28.14 14.24 -10.31
N GLU A 776 -26.98 13.62 -10.68
CA GLU A 776 -26.48 12.24 -10.99
C GLU A 776 -24.93 12.26 -10.51
N HIS A 777 -24.13 11.24 -10.01
CA HIS A 777 -22.62 11.31 -9.60
C HIS A 777 -21.55 10.42 -10.36
N THR A 778 -20.19 10.40 -10.27
CA THR A 778 -19.32 9.30 -10.84
C THR A 778 -17.81 9.33 -10.61
N THR A 779 -17.17 8.19 -10.94
CA THR A 779 -15.87 8.15 -11.60
C THR A 779 -15.72 7.08 -12.73
N ILE A 780 -14.88 6.03 -12.59
CA ILE A 780 -14.62 4.86 -13.50
C ILE A 780 -13.37 4.90 -14.44
N ARG A 781 -13.36 4.30 -15.66
CA ARG A 781 -12.25 3.46 -16.23
C ARG A 781 -12.17 3.32 -17.80
N TYR A 782 -11.00 3.49 -18.46
CA TYR A 782 -10.93 3.96 -19.89
C TYR A 782 -9.59 3.82 -20.86
N GLU A 783 -8.49 3.04 -20.69
CA GLU A 783 -7.10 3.11 -21.38
C GLU A 783 -6.11 4.33 -21.52
N SER A 784 -4.83 4.14 -21.15
CA SER A 784 -3.78 5.19 -21.14
C SER A 784 -2.92 5.33 -22.40
N GLY A 785 -2.54 4.21 -23.01
CA GLY A 785 -1.85 4.21 -24.30
C GLY A 785 -2.68 4.71 -25.49
N THR A 786 -4.01 4.85 -25.38
CA THR A 786 -4.91 4.94 -26.56
C THR A 786 -6.22 5.74 -26.43
N GLY A 787 -6.89 5.83 -25.27
CA GLY A 787 -8.23 6.42 -25.16
C GLY A 787 -9.29 5.71 -26.03
N GLU A 788 -9.92 4.61 -25.58
CA GLU A 788 -10.84 3.82 -26.43
C GLU A 788 -12.06 3.03 -25.81
N ARG A 789 -13.29 3.32 -26.30
CA ARG A 789 -14.73 2.89 -26.04
C ARG A 789 -15.07 1.46 -25.46
N SER A 790 -15.91 1.35 -24.40
CA SER A 790 -16.34 0.09 -23.71
C SER A 790 -17.69 0.05 -22.87
N TRP A 791 -17.72 0.06 -21.51
CA TRP A 791 -18.80 -0.49 -20.62
C TRP A 791 -19.41 0.48 -19.52
N ALA A 792 -19.38 0.09 -18.22
CA ALA A 792 -19.56 0.82 -16.92
C ALA A 792 -20.95 1.12 -16.22
N SER A 793 -20.98 1.84 -15.07
CA SER A 793 -22.13 1.99 -14.09
C SER A 793 -21.98 3.17 -13.07
N SER A 794 -22.84 3.32 -12.04
CA SER A 794 -23.24 4.57 -11.33
C SER A 794 -23.78 4.37 -9.86
N TYR A 795 -23.37 5.09 -8.79
CA TYR A 795 -24.01 5.04 -7.44
C TYR A 795 -25.42 5.61 -7.40
N LYS A 796 -26.30 4.93 -6.65
CA LYS A 796 -27.51 5.44 -5.98
C LYS A 796 -27.77 4.52 -4.76
N GLU A 797 -28.14 5.02 -3.57
CA GLU A 797 -28.75 4.33 -2.41
C GLU A 797 -29.97 5.12 -1.86
N SER A 798 -31.17 4.72 -2.26
CA SER A 798 -32.47 5.25 -1.80
C SER A 798 -32.49 5.80 -0.36
N GLY A 799 -32.77 7.09 -0.18
CA GLY A 799 -32.88 7.79 1.11
C GLY A 799 -31.76 8.79 1.41
N ARG A 800 -30.89 9.06 0.43
CA ARG A 800 -29.68 9.91 0.52
C ARG A 800 -29.59 10.79 -0.75
N SER A 801 -29.20 12.07 -0.79
CA SER A 801 -28.79 12.77 -2.08
C SER A 801 -28.27 14.21 -1.91
N LEU A 802 -27.52 14.81 -2.88
CA LEU A 802 -26.59 15.98 -2.86
C LEU A 802 -25.05 15.64 -2.85
N ASP A 803 -24.65 14.46 -3.32
CA ASP A 803 -23.36 13.73 -3.33
C ASP A 803 -22.08 14.45 -3.90
N HIS A 804 -21.95 15.77 -3.99
CA HIS A 804 -20.75 16.59 -4.43
C HIS A 804 -19.28 16.10 -4.13
N ALA A 805 -18.43 15.69 -5.09
CA ALA A 805 -16.96 15.48 -4.87
C ALA A 805 -16.06 16.76 -4.58
N SER A 806 -14.71 16.64 -4.44
CA SER A 806 -13.67 17.44 -3.70
C SER A 806 -12.26 16.87 -3.46
N ALA A 807 -11.94 15.57 -3.56
CA ALA A 807 -10.55 15.08 -3.39
C ALA A 807 -10.27 13.58 -3.57
N MET A 808 -9.41 13.03 -4.45
CA MET A 808 -8.97 11.58 -4.53
C MET A 808 -7.51 11.15 -4.28
N VAL A 809 -7.18 9.94 -3.81
CA VAL A 809 -5.77 9.50 -3.67
C VAL A 809 -5.48 7.99 -3.86
N ILE A 810 -4.65 7.51 -4.79
CA ILE A 810 -4.46 6.04 -5.07
C ILE A 810 -3.29 5.29 -4.43
N ASP A 811 -3.42 3.96 -4.24
CA ASP A 811 -2.41 3.06 -3.66
C ASP A 811 -1.62 2.13 -4.60
N ASN A 812 -0.63 1.47 -3.97
CA ASN A 812 0.39 0.61 -4.55
C ASN A 812 -0.07 -0.78 -5.00
N LYS A 813 -1.32 -1.18 -4.73
CA LYS A 813 -1.84 -2.53 -5.04
C LYS A 813 -3.13 -2.54 -5.90
N GLY A 814 -3.89 -1.43 -5.95
CA GLY A 814 -5.17 -1.34 -6.67
C GLY A 814 -6.40 -1.39 -5.76
N GLY A 815 -6.39 -0.62 -4.66
CA GLY A 815 -7.27 -0.67 -3.49
C GLY A 815 -7.69 0.67 -2.86
N VAL A 816 -8.98 1.05 -2.87
CA VAL A 816 -9.44 2.39 -3.36
C VAL A 816 -10.66 3.09 -2.66
N TYR A 817 -10.90 4.46 -2.62
CA TYR A 817 -11.90 5.23 -1.74
C TYR A 817 -12.53 6.68 -2.12
N VAL A 818 -13.80 6.90 -2.64
CA VAL A 818 -14.65 8.01 -3.35
C VAL A 818 -15.40 9.31 -2.84
N SER A 819 -15.20 10.07 -1.75
CA SER A 819 -16.23 11.02 -1.22
C SER A 819 -16.92 12.10 -2.06
N GLY A 820 -18.00 12.65 -1.50
CA GLY A 820 -19.02 13.46 -2.18
C GLY A 820 -19.98 14.13 -1.16
N HIS A 821 -20.80 15.16 -1.37
CA HIS A 821 -21.94 15.68 -0.55
C HIS A 821 -23.09 14.74 -0.18
N SER A 822 -24.35 15.23 0.02
CA SER A 822 -25.56 14.45 0.41
C SER A 822 -26.83 15.09 1.01
N TYR A 823 -27.71 14.23 1.61
CA TYR A 823 -28.52 14.37 2.87
C TYR A 823 -29.43 13.23 3.22
N SER A 824 -29.59 13.01 4.53
CA SER A 824 -30.60 12.22 5.19
C SER A 824 -31.58 13.14 5.90
N SER A 825 -32.86 12.96 5.69
CA SER A 825 -33.87 13.65 6.49
C SER A 825 -33.93 13.24 7.96
N ASP A 826 -33.33 12.09 8.30
CA ASP A 826 -33.29 11.56 9.67
C ASP A 826 -32.01 11.95 10.42
N THR A 827 -30.89 12.00 9.70
CA THR A 827 -29.51 12.08 10.25
C THR A 827 -28.70 13.22 9.66
N GLY A 828 -29.32 13.98 8.75
CA GLY A 828 -29.10 15.34 8.29
C GLY A 828 -28.15 15.50 7.13
N PHE A 829 -27.08 16.24 7.34
CA PHE A 829 -25.81 15.81 6.78
C PHE A 829 -25.46 14.39 7.16
N ASP A 830 -24.54 13.73 6.45
CA ASP A 830 -24.00 12.43 6.87
C ASP A 830 -22.74 12.01 6.08
N LEU A 831 -21.50 11.79 6.57
CA LEU A 831 -20.43 11.34 5.63
C LEU A 831 -20.68 9.97 4.91
N MET A 832 -20.27 9.57 3.69
CA MET A 832 -20.54 8.19 3.17
C MET A 832 -19.31 7.47 2.72
N ILE A 833 -19.32 6.15 2.49
CA ILE A 833 -18.14 5.31 2.16
C ILE A 833 -18.46 4.16 1.18
N ILE A 834 -18.73 4.45 -0.08
CA ILE A 834 -19.04 3.44 -1.11
C ILE A 834 -17.73 2.69 -1.58
N HIS A 835 -17.69 1.70 -2.47
CA HIS A 835 -16.39 0.99 -3.00
C HIS A 835 -16.65 1.05 -4.59
N TYR A 836 -15.72 0.75 -5.53
CA TYR A 836 -15.89 0.03 -6.85
C TYR A 836 -14.64 -0.65 -7.58
N ASP A 837 -14.21 -1.88 -7.24
CA ASP A 837 -12.87 -2.53 -7.50
C ASP A 837 -12.00 -2.14 -8.74
N SER A 838 -10.67 -1.98 -8.55
CA SER A 838 -9.76 -1.17 -9.40
C SER A 838 -9.50 -1.71 -10.82
N TYR A 839 -10.05 -2.90 -11.12
CA TYR A 839 -10.13 -3.40 -12.50
C TYR A 839 -11.54 -3.67 -13.07
N THR A 840 -12.64 -3.47 -12.32
CA THR A 840 -13.91 -4.22 -12.51
C THR A 840 -15.21 -3.47 -12.09
N GLY A 841 -16.31 -4.18 -11.68
CA GLY A 841 -17.56 -3.57 -11.14
C GLY A 841 -18.87 -4.38 -10.80
N GLU A 842 -19.08 -4.95 -9.59
CA GLU A 842 -20.38 -5.30 -8.93
C GLU A 842 -20.35 -5.15 -7.36
N LYS A 843 -21.22 -4.31 -6.72
CA LYS A 843 -21.16 -3.74 -5.32
C LYS A 843 -20.95 -4.62 -4.04
N VAL A 844 -20.02 -4.26 -3.11
CA VAL A 844 -19.53 -4.99 -1.88
C VAL A 844 -19.04 -4.16 -0.59
N TRP A 845 -19.80 -3.28 0.12
CA TRP A 845 -19.74 -2.84 1.60
C TRP A 845 -21.13 -2.09 1.92
N VAL A 846 -21.44 -1.52 3.13
CA VAL A 846 -22.67 -0.75 3.60
C VAL A 846 -22.76 -0.04 5.06
N GLU A 847 -21.95 -0.26 6.14
CA GLU A 847 -22.20 0.26 7.56
C GLU A 847 -21.84 1.76 7.84
N HIS A 848 -21.85 2.33 9.07
CA HIS A 848 -21.97 3.82 9.33
C HIS A 848 -21.18 4.43 10.57
N TYR A 849 -20.90 5.76 10.59
CA TYR A 849 -20.55 6.61 11.79
C TYR A 849 -21.60 7.72 12.00
N ASP A 850 -22.31 7.86 13.13
CA ASP A 850 -23.27 8.97 13.32
C ASP A 850 -22.99 9.94 14.47
N ALA A 851 -23.53 11.16 14.33
CA ALA A 851 -23.81 12.14 15.38
C ALA A 851 -25.28 12.68 15.46
N GLY A 852 -26.04 13.01 14.38
CA GLY A 852 -27.52 13.28 14.34
C GLY A 852 -28.23 14.31 13.37
N SER A 853 -27.60 15.39 12.85
CA SER A 853 -27.79 16.12 11.51
C SER A 853 -26.68 16.86 10.51
N ASP A 854 -25.35 17.21 10.18
CA ASP A 854 -23.76 17.50 10.23
C ASP A 854 -22.55 16.86 11.05
N ASP A 855 -21.76 15.78 10.81
CA ASP A 855 -20.71 15.28 9.85
C ASP A 855 -20.83 15.31 8.33
N ARG A 856 -19.67 15.58 7.71
CA ARG A 856 -19.43 15.72 6.26
C ARG A 856 -17.90 15.12 5.75
N ALA A 857 -16.44 15.72 3.99
CA ALA A 857 -15.17 15.54 3.19
C ALA A 857 -14.60 16.89 2.55
N VAL A 858 -13.30 17.08 2.17
CA VAL A 858 -12.71 18.23 1.35
C VAL A 858 -11.40 17.92 0.55
N ASP A 859 -10.51 17.02 1.01
CA ASP A 859 -9.11 16.79 0.57
C ASP A 859 -8.73 15.32 0.76
N LEU A 860 -7.65 14.73 0.23
CA LEU A 860 -7.06 13.52 0.80
C LEU A 860 -5.52 13.36 0.82
N ALA A 861 -5.03 12.22 1.35
CA ALA A 861 -3.62 11.81 1.45
C ALA A 861 -3.43 10.24 1.49
N LEU A 862 -2.26 9.54 1.62
CA LEU A 862 -2.27 8.07 1.98
C LEU A 862 -1.24 7.50 3.06
N ASP A 863 -1.42 6.30 3.65
CA ASP A 863 -0.66 5.71 4.78
C ASP A 863 0.20 4.50 4.45
N SER A 864 1.52 4.57 4.70
CA SER A 864 2.48 3.61 4.15
C SER A 864 2.04 2.17 4.27
N THR A 865 1.39 1.71 5.34
CA THR A 865 0.96 0.31 5.47
C THR A 865 -0.30 -0.07 4.70
N GLY A 866 -1.20 0.87 4.48
CA GLY A 866 -2.56 0.56 4.04
C GLY A 866 -3.67 1.57 4.38
N ASN A 867 -3.38 2.69 5.07
CA ASN A 867 -4.15 3.02 6.29
C ASN A 867 -4.73 4.45 6.66
N VAL A 868 -4.56 5.63 5.96
CA VAL A 868 -5.67 6.62 5.61
C VAL A 868 -5.94 8.07 6.26
N ILE A 869 -5.15 8.78 7.12
CA ILE A 869 -5.55 9.95 8.03
C ILE A 869 -6.32 11.26 7.55
N VAL A 870 -7.66 11.21 7.40
CA VAL A 870 -8.72 12.16 6.85
C VAL A 870 -8.84 13.69 7.28
N THR A 871 -9.92 14.51 7.03
CA THR A 871 -10.52 15.68 7.83
C THR A 871 -12.11 15.85 7.74
N GLY A 872 -13.06 16.83 8.09
CA GLY A 872 -13.28 18.17 8.80
C GLY A 872 -14.73 18.86 9.23
N TYR A 873 -15.44 18.74 10.40
CA TYR A 873 -16.60 19.46 11.12
C TYR A 873 -17.06 18.76 12.53
N SER A 874 -18.32 18.87 13.08
CA SER A 874 -19.26 17.97 13.87
C SER A 874 -19.53 17.82 15.46
N TYR A 875 -20.64 17.15 15.92
CA TYR A 875 -21.33 17.03 17.27
C TYR A 875 -21.15 15.81 18.21
N SER A 876 -21.20 16.05 19.53
CA SER A 876 -21.44 15.00 20.56
C SER A 876 -21.98 15.55 21.90
N PRO A 877 -23.24 16.04 21.99
CA PRO A 877 -23.71 17.03 22.98
C PRO A 877 -23.87 16.62 24.47
N GLU A 878 -22.88 15.93 25.06
CA GLU A 878 -22.37 16.28 26.41
C GLU A 878 -20.99 16.99 26.35
N THR A 879 -20.33 17.04 25.17
CA THR A 879 -19.38 18.10 24.79
C THR A 879 -20.14 19.29 24.17
N ASN A 880 -19.42 20.35 23.78
CA ASN A 880 -19.99 21.51 23.09
C ASN A 880 -19.22 21.65 21.72
N PHE A 881 -18.45 22.06 20.70
CA PHE A 881 -18.22 21.52 19.35
C PHE A 881 -16.97 20.58 19.29
N ASP A 882 -16.83 19.59 18.37
CA ASP A 882 -15.53 18.84 18.16
C ASP A 882 -15.35 18.15 16.75
N PHE A 883 -14.10 17.96 16.26
CA PHE A 883 -13.48 17.46 14.95
C PHE A 883 -13.72 15.99 14.33
N LEU A 884 -12.91 14.87 14.21
CA LEU A 884 -13.24 13.38 13.81
C LEU A 884 -12.18 12.48 13.08
N THR A 885 -10.90 12.39 13.45
CA THR A 885 -9.84 11.44 12.93
C THR A 885 -10.13 9.92 12.79
N GLN A 886 -11.22 9.41 12.17
CA GLN A 886 -11.59 7.95 12.01
C GLN A 886 -10.45 7.14 11.42
N LYS A 887 -10.48 5.80 11.41
CA LYS A 887 -9.67 4.99 10.50
C LYS A 887 -10.38 3.79 9.98
N TYR A 888 -10.05 3.26 8.81
CA TYR A 888 -10.57 1.98 8.33
C TYR A 888 -9.76 0.74 8.89
N SER A 889 -9.64 -0.48 8.33
CA SER A 889 -8.52 -1.43 8.70
C SER A 889 -7.52 -1.86 7.62
N ARG A 890 -7.91 -1.87 6.33
CA ARG A 890 -7.24 -2.62 5.25
C ARG A 890 -7.36 -4.09 5.53
N GLU A 891 -8.59 -4.56 5.40
CA GLU A 891 -8.78 -5.99 5.26
C GLU A 891 -7.99 -6.45 4.04
N THR A 892 -7.02 -7.31 4.30
CA THR A 892 -6.42 -8.11 3.25
C THR A 892 -7.39 -9.27 3.03
N ILE A 893 -8.12 -9.31 1.92
CA ILE A 893 -9.04 -10.43 1.64
C ILE A 893 -8.19 -11.69 1.46
N CYS A 894 -8.10 -12.48 2.54
CA CYS A 894 -7.24 -13.65 2.59
C CYS A 894 -8.07 -14.93 2.38
N PRO A 895 -8.19 -15.45 1.15
CA PRO A 895 -8.94 -16.67 0.89
C PRO A 895 -8.37 -17.82 1.74
N THR A 896 -9.27 -18.51 2.43
CA THR A 896 -8.92 -19.49 3.46
C THR A 896 -8.21 -20.71 2.86
N LEU A 897 -6.88 -20.68 2.83
CA LEU A 897 -6.07 -21.75 2.27
C LEU A 897 -6.33 -23.09 2.99
N PRO A 898 -6.30 -24.23 2.28
CA PRO A 898 -6.29 -25.54 2.94
C PRO A 898 -4.88 -25.92 3.46
N ASP A 899 -4.84 -26.85 4.40
CA ASP A 899 -3.59 -27.43 4.89
C ASP A 899 -2.93 -28.31 3.83
N ALA A 900 -1.62 -28.09 3.62
CA ALA A 900 -0.83 -28.77 2.61
C ALA A 900 0.50 -29.30 3.19
N ALA A 901 0.98 -30.41 2.64
CA ALA A 901 2.23 -31.05 3.06
C ALA A 901 3.35 -30.83 2.03
N ILE A 902 4.57 -30.63 2.52
CA ILE A 902 5.78 -30.57 1.68
C ILE A 902 6.03 -31.95 1.06
N ARG A 903 6.08 -32.00 -0.28
CA ARG A 903 6.47 -33.18 -1.05
C ARG A 903 7.99 -33.15 -1.26
N GLY A 904 8.67 -34.26 -0.95
CA GLY A 904 10.12 -34.43 -1.09
C GLY A 904 10.60 -35.67 -0.33
N GLY A 905 11.90 -36.01 -0.46
CA GLY A 905 12.49 -37.17 0.23
C GLY A 905 12.72 -36.91 1.73
N SER A 906 12.27 -37.83 2.59
CA SER A 906 12.46 -37.77 4.06
C SER A 906 13.78 -38.38 4.54
N THR A 907 14.51 -39.04 3.65
CA THR A 907 15.87 -39.55 3.85
C THR A 907 16.70 -39.26 2.59
N VAL A 908 17.99 -38.94 2.76
CA VAL A 908 18.89 -38.56 1.66
C VAL A 908 20.34 -38.86 2.05
N ARG A 909 21.19 -39.22 1.09
CA ARG A 909 22.61 -39.48 1.37
C ARG A 909 23.37 -38.16 1.56
N VAL A 910 24.36 -38.14 2.44
CA VAL A 910 25.33 -37.02 2.54
C VAL A 910 25.90 -36.65 1.16
N GLY A 911 26.03 -35.35 0.89
CA GLY A 911 26.56 -34.81 -0.38
C GLY A 911 25.63 -34.94 -1.59
N THR A 912 24.31 -35.05 -1.40
CA THR A 912 23.35 -35.09 -2.52
C THR A 912 22.89 -33.69 -2.92
N ASP A 913 23.28 -33.25 -4.11
CA ASP A 913 22.84 -31.97 -4.70
C ASP A 913 21.43 -32.05 -5.32
N ASN A 914 20.80 -30.88 -5.51
CA ASN A 914 19.52 -30.70 -6.24
C ASN A 914 18.33 -31.52 -5.73
N SER A 915 18.24 -31.78 -4.43
CA SER A 915 17.05 -32.40 -3.83
C SER A 915 15.86 -31.43 -3.82
N THR A 916 14.82 -31.73 -4.60
CA THR A 916 13.62 -30.87 -4.71
C THR A 916 12.64 -31.10 -3.57
N TYR A 917 12.18 -30.01 -2.95
CA TYR A 917 11.04 -29.97 -2.03
C TYR A 917 10.00 -28.97 -2.54
N SER A 918 8.73 -29.34 -2.54
CA SER A 918 7.66 -28.49 -3.10
C SER A 918 6.37 -28.57 -2.29
N LEU A 919 5.62 -27.47 -2.22
CA LEU A 919 4.28 -27.42 -1.66
C LEU A 919 3.31 -26.94 -2.74
N SER A 920 2.21 -27.67 -2.93
CA SER A 920 1.20 -27.36 -3.94
C SER A 920 -0.15 -27.33 -3.27
N THR A 921 -0.79 -26.16 -3.30
CA THR A 921 -2.12 -25.91 -2.75
C THR A 921 -2.79 -24.79 -3.57
N PRO A 922 -4.10 -24.86 -3.87
CA PRO A 922 -4.81 -23.76 -4.53
C PRO A 922 -4.77 -22.48 -3.70
N GLY A 923 -4.68 -21.33 -4.37
CA GLY A 923 -4.75 -20.00 -3.75
C GLY A 923 -3.47 -19.50 -3.07
N ALA A 924 -2.45 -20.33 -2.85
CA ALA A 924 -1.19 -19.84 -2.26
C ALA A 924 -0.25 -19.23 -3.31
N THR A 925 0.22 -18.02 -3.04
CA THR A 925 1.05 -17.21 -3.96
C THR A 925 2.41 -16.86 -3.35
N ALA A 926 2.48 -16.65 -2.03
CA ALA A 926 3.70 -16.30 -1.31
C ALA A 926 4.26 -17.50 -0.51
N PHE A 927 5.59 -17.67 -0.53
CA PHE A 927 6.29 -18.81 0.07
C PHE A 927 7.64 -18.43 0.70
N ILE A 928 7.79 -18.64 2.01
CA ILE A 928 9.03 -18.41 2.75
C ILE A 928 9.55 -19.74 3.27
N TRP A 929 10.62 -20.27 2.67
CA TRP A 929 11.26 -21.51 3.08
C TRP A 929 12.37 -21.25 4.11
N SER A 930 12.51 -22.18 5.04
CA SER A 930 13.58 -22.20 6.05
C SER A 930 13.96 -23.64 6.40
N ILE A 931 15.27 -23.90 6.45
CA ILE A 931 15.85 -25.18 6.83
C ILE A 931 16.69 -24.96 8.09
N THR A 932 16.54 -25.82 9.10
CA THR A 932 17.28 -25.72 10.37
C THR A 932 17.84 -27.08 10.81
N ASP A 933 19.02 -27.06 11.41
CA ASP A 933 19.64 -28.22 12.06
C ASP A 933 19.05 -28.47 13.48
N PRO A 934 19.47 -29.51 14.22
CA PRO A 934 19.00 -29.81 15.59
C PRO A 934 19.29 -28.72 16.63
N GLU A 935 20.30 -27.89 16.38
CA GLU A 935 20.66 -26.71 17.17
C GLU A 935 19.78 -25.49 16.85
N GLY A 936 18.95 -25.55 15.80
CA GLY A 936 18.09 -24.47 15.33
C GLY A 936 18.79 -23.47 14.40
N LYS A 937 20.04 -23.73 14.00
CA LYS A 937 20.81 -22.86 13.11
C LYS A 937 20.34 -23.05 11.67
N THR A 938 20.22 -21.92 10.96
CA THR A 938 19.74 -21.88 9.57
C THR A 938 20.73 -22.53 8.60
N TYR A 939 20.22 -23.42 7.74
CA TYR A 939 20.93 -24.01 6.62
C TYR A 939 20.55 -23.28 5.32
N THR A 940 21.53 -22.75 4.59
CA THR A 940 21.32 -21.79 3.50
C THR A 940 21.66 -22.32 2.11
N SER A 941 22.11 -23.57 1.96
CA SER A 941 22.48 -24.15 0.65
C SER A 941 21.26 -24.67 -0.13
N PHE A 942 20.37 -23.74 -0.49
CA PHE A 942 19.21 -24.01 -1.35
C PHE A 942 18.87 -22.83 -2.26
N THR A 943 18.09 -23.10 -3.31
CA THR A 943 17.58 -22.10 -4.28
C THR A 943 16.07 -22.26 -4.46
N GLY A 944 15.37 -21.22 -4.94
CA GLY A 944 13.91 -21.23 -5.15
C GLY A 944 13.08 -20.55 -4.05
N GLN A 945 13.71 -19.77 -3.17
CA GLN A 945 13.01 -18.94 -2.18
C GLN A 945 11.98 -18.02 -2.85
N GLY A 946 10.84 -17.78 -2.20
CA GLY A 946 9.72 -17.03 -2.78
C GLY A 946 8.79 -17.86 -3.67
N THR A 947 9.14 -19.11 -4.00
CA THR A 947 8.36 -19.95 -4.91
C THR A 947 7.81 -21.22 -4.24
N ALA A 948 6.84 -21.87 -4.90
CA ALA A 948 6.24 -23.13 -4.45
C ALA A 948 7.21 -24.33 -4.36
N ALA A 949 8.47 -24.22 -4.80
CA ALA A 949 9.46 -25.29 -4.72
C ALA A 949 10.91 -24.80 -4.55
N ILE A 950 11.66 -25.47 -3.66
CA ILE A 950 13.10 -25.25 -3.48
C ILE A 950 13.93 -26.46 -3.96
N ARG A 951 15.18 -26.19 -4.35
CA ARG A 951 16.22 -27.18 -4.60
C ARG A 951 17.31 -27.06 -3.54
N VAL A 952 17.53 -28.11 -2.77
CA VAL A 952 18.48 -28.16 -1.65
C VAL A 952 19.70 -28.99 -2.03
N ASN A 953 20.89 -28.49 -1.69
CA ASN A 953 22.14 -29.23 -1.77
C ASN A 953 22.51 -29.68 -0.35
N TRP A 954 22.52 -30.98 -0.09
CA TRP A 954 22.71 -31.52 1.26
C TRP A 954 24.19 -31.68 1.64
N PRO A 955 24.56 -31.45 2.91
CA PRO A 955 25.95 -31.39 3.33
C PRO A 955 26.63 -32.77 3.31
N SER A 956 27.96 -32.76 3.35
CA SER A 956 28.79 -33.97 3.46
C SER A 956 28.80 -34.60 4.86
N GLU A 957 28.23 -33.92 5.86
CA GLU A 957 28.12 -34.42 7.24
C GLU A 957 26.68 -34.88 7.53
N PRO A 958 26.48 -36.05 8.17
CA PRO A 958 25.15 -36.59 8.42
C PRO A 958 24.47 -35.86 9.58
N GLU A 959 23.24 -35.38 9.38
CA GLU A 959 22.43 -34.76 10.43
C GLU A 959 20.92 -34.80 10.11
N MET A 960 20.05 -34.61 11.11
CA MET A 960 18.60 -34.53 10.94
C MET A 960 18.10 -33.08 10.81
N TYR A 961 17.66 -32.69 9.61
CA TYR A 961 17.20 -31.33 9.32
C TYR A 961 15.68 -31.20 9.37
N LYS A 962 15.21 -30.06 9.88
CA LYS A 962 13.82 -29.60 9.76
C LYS A 962 13.71 -28.67 8.55
N VAL A 963 12.91 -29.05 7.55
CA VAL A 963 12.53 -28.21 6.41
C VAL A 963 11.13 -27.66 6.68
N SER A 964 10.94 -26.35 6.56
CA SER A 964 9.64 -25.71 6.74
C SER A 964 9.39 -24.64 5.69
N VAL A 965 8.10 -24.42 5.38
CA VAL A 965 7.65 -23.32 4.55
C VAL A 965 6.46 -22.65 5.22
N SER A 966 6.52 -21.33 5.35
CA SER A 966 5.35 -20.49 5.59
C SER A 966 4.75 -20.11 4.24
N TYR A 967 3.44 -20.27 4.07
CA TYR A 967 2.74 -20.03 2.81
C TYR A 967 1.39 -19.33 3.02
N SER A 968 1.05 -18.42 2.11
CA SER A 968 -0.09 -17.49 2.25
C SER A 968 -0.67 -17.10 0.88
N ALA A 969 -1.87 -16.51 0.88
CA ALA A 969 -2.59 -16.09 -0.33
C ALA A 969 -2.07 -14.78 -0.96
N GLY A 970 -1.29 -14.02 -0.18
CA GLY A 970 -0.50 -12.85 -0.53
C GLY A 970 0.58 -12.66 0.55
N GLN A 971 1.49 -11.70 0.43
CA GLN A 971 2.50 -11.48 1.47
C GLN A 971 1.86 -11.05 2.81
N ASP A 972 0.80 -10.24 2.73
CA ASP A 972 0.11 -9.63 3.87
C ASP A 972 -0.87 -10.61 4.55
N CYS A 973 -1.09 -11.80 3.97
CA CYS A 973 -2.04 -12.79 4.48
C CYS A 973 -1.46 -13.73 5.55
N SER A 974 -2.29 -14.05 6.55
CA SER A 974 -2.03 -15.04 7.61
C SER A 974 -1.40 -16.34 7.08
N ALA A 975 -0.10 -16.50 7.32
CA ALA A 975 0.68 -17.60 6.75
C ALA A 975 0.47 -18.93 7.49
N ARG A 976 0.03 -19.96 6.76
CA ARG A 976 0.06 -21.35 7.23
C ARG A 976 1.49 -21.89 7.16
N LYS A 977 1.80 -22.91 7.98
CA LYS A 977 3.15 -23.47 8.07
C LYS A 977 3.16 -24.98 7.86
N ALA A 978 3.79 -25.42 6.77
CA ALA A 978 4.09 -26.83 6.54
C ALA A 978 5.51 -27.17 7.00
N VAL A 979 5.70 -28.40 7.50
CA VAL A 979 6.98 -28.89 8.01
C VAL A 979 7.21 -30.33 7.55
N THR A 980 8.43 -30.65 7.14
CA THR A 980 8.92 -32.01 6.96
C THR A 980 10.32 -32.17 7.57
N TYR A 981 10.75 -33.41 7.76
CA TYR A 981 12.02 -33.74 8.41
C TYR A 981 12.83 -34.67 7.51
N VAL A 982 14.11 -34.33 7.33
CA VAL A 982 15.00 -34.99 6.39
C VAL A 982 16.19 -35.57 7.15
N HIS A 983 16.35 -36.89 7.08
CA HIS A 983 17.50 -37.59 7.63
C HIS A 983 18.61 -37.59 6.57
N VAL A 984 19.63 -36.74 6.75
CA VAL A 984 20.83 -36.77 5.89
C VAL A 984 21.76 -37.83 6.48
N PHE A 985 21.86 -38.98 5.79
CA PHE A 985 22.53 -40.17 6.33
C PHE A 985 23.84 -40.51 5.62
N ASP A 986 24.73 -41.14 6.38
CA ASP A 986 25.88 -41.88 5.86
C ASP A 986 25.80 -43.32 6.37
N GLU A 987 25.82 -44.28 5.44
CA GLU A 987 25.76 -45.70 5.77
C GLU A 987 27.08 -46.25 6.33
N GLU A 988 28.18 -45.50 6.21
CA GLU A 988 29.48 -45.85 6.80
C GLU A 988 29.66 -45.33 8.24
N ALA A 989 28.78 -44.42 8.71
CA ALA A 989 28.94 -43.73 9.98
C ALA A 989 28.97 -44.66 11.21
N GLY A 990 28.37 -45.85 11.13
CA GLY A 990 28.50 -46.91 12.12
C GLY A 990 27.16 -47.50 12.58
N PHE A 991 27.04 -47.73 13.89
CA PHE A 991 25.79 -48.19 14.51
C PHE A 991 25.63 -47.73 15.97
N VAL A 992 24.40 -47.77 16.48
CA VAL A 992 24.08 -47.49 17.89
C VAL A 992 23.53 -48.74 18.58
N THR A 993 23.84 -48.89 19.87
CA THR A 993 23.26 -49.90 20.78
C THR A 993 23.07 -49.31 22.17
N GLY A 994 22.03 -49.71 22.88
CA GLY A 994 21.84 -49.32 24.29
C GLY A 994 20.73 -50.09 24.98
N GLY A 995 20.76 -50.07 26.31
CA GLY A 995 19.70 -50.66 27.13
C GLY A 995 19.74 -50.11 28.55
N GLY A 996 18.57 -49.95 29.16
CA GLY A 996 18.47 -49.29 30.45
C GLY A 996 17.05 -49.00 30.91
N TRP A 997 16.92 -47.99 31.76
CA TRP A 997 15.64 -47.44 32.17
C TRP A 997 15.69 -45.91 32.30
N THR A 998 14.53 -45.28 32.09
CA THR A 998 14.24 -43.86 32.27
C THR A 998 13.01 -43.69 33.15
N HIS A 999 12.77 -42.49 33.66
CA HIS A 999 11.46 -42.12 34.20
C HIS A 999 10.46 -41.90 33.06
N SER A 1000 9.30 -42.54 33.12
CA SER A 1000 8.16 -42.34 32.23
C SER A 1000 7.29 -41.22 32.79
N PRO A 1001 7.02 -40.14 32.05
CA PRO A 1001 6.07 -39.12 32.48
C PRO A 1001 4.62 -39.64 32.34
N ALA A 1002 3.68 -39.00 33.05
CA ALA A 1002 2.25 -39.19 32.82
C ALA A 1002 1.81 -38.48 31.52
N ALA A 1003 1.83 -39.19 30.39
CA ALA A 1003 1.35 -38.65 29.11
C ALA A 1003 -0.20 -38.74 29.01
N PRO A 1004 -0.94 -37.65 28.73
CA PRO A 1004 -2.41 -37.64 28.85
C PRO A 1004 -3.14 -38.38 27.72
N ALA A 1005 -2.51 -38.59 26.57
CA ALA A 1005 -3.17 -39.04 25.35
C ALA A 1005 -3.66 -40.50 25.42
N HIS A 1006 -2.74 -41.48 25.51
CA HIS A 1006 -3.05 -42.87 25.22
C HIS A 1006 -3.31 -43.70 26.48
N GLU A 1007 -4.48 -44.34 26.55
CA GLU A 1007 -4.97 -45.05 27.75
C GLU A 1007 -4.01 -46.11 28.33
N TRP A 1008 -3.20 -46.73 27.48
CA TRP A 1008 -2.18 -47.74 27.87
C TRP A 1008 -0.79 -47.17 28.18
N MET A 1009 -0.54 -45.87 27.99
CA MET A 1009 0.76 -45.22 28.24
C MET A 1009 0.67 -43.98 29.15
N ARG A 1010 -0.47 -43.81 29.84
CA ARG A 1010 -0.73 -42.75 30.84
C ARG A 1010 0.00 -42.92 32.18
N THR A 1011 0.66 -44.05 32.44
CA THR A 1011 1.20 -44.38 33.77
C THR A 1011 2.62 -43.84 33.95
N GLU A 1012 2.78 -42.94 34.92
CA GLU A 1012 4.08 -42.51 35.43
C GLU A 1012 4.77 -43.65 36.23
N GLY A 1013 6.10 -43.75 36.12
CA GLY A 1013 6.90 -44.82 36.74
C GLY A 1013 8.14 -45.15 35.89
N LYS A 1014 8.87 -46.24 36.19
CA LYS A 1014 10.03 -46.62 35.35
C LYS A 1014 9.61 -47.09 33.96
N ALA A 1015 10.36 -46.70 32.94
CA ALA A 1015 10.32 -47.26 31.60
C ALA A 1015 11.64 -47.98 31.32
N TYR A 1016 11.60 -49.31 31.19
CA TYR A 1016 12.73 -50.09 30.68
C TYR A 1016 12.75 -50.04 29.16
N TRP A 1017 13.93 -49.93 28.56
CA TRP A 1017 14.08 -49.84 27.11
C TRP A 1017 15.31 -50.59 26.60
N GLY A 1018 15.23 -51.04 25.35
CA GLY A 1018 16.34 -51.55 24.56
C GLY A 1018 16.31 -50.95 23.17
N VAL A 1019 17.45 -50.43 22.72
CA VAL A 1019 17.61 -49.72 21.44
C VAL A 1019 18.82 -50.25 20.69
N GLY A 1020 18.72 -50.27 19.36
CA GLY A 1020 19.89 -50.46 18.51
C GLY A 1020 19.53 -50.34 17.04
N ALA A 1021 20.40 -49.71 16.26
CA ALA A 1021 20.21 -49.52 14.82
C ALA A 1021 21.54 -49.54 14.07
N LYS A 1022 21.57 -50.22 12.92
CA LYS A 1022 22.72 -50.36 12.02
C LYS A 1022 22.27 -50.49 10.56
N TYR A 1023 23.15 -50.18 9.61
CA TYR A 1023 22.95 -50.55 8.21
C TYR A 1023 23.28 -52.04 7.94
N LYS A 1024 22.63 -52.64 6.96
CA LYS A 1024 22.93 -54.01 6.49
C LYS A 1024 24.22 -54.03 5.67
N ALA A 1025 25.13 -54.95 5.98
CA ALA A 1025 26.34 -55.15 5.18
C ALA A 1025 25.98 -55.60 3.74
N GLY A 1026 26.48 -54.88 2.74
CA GLY A 1026 26.28 -55.22 1.32
C GLY A 1026 24.92 -54.83 0.73
N GLN A 1027 24.01 -54.23 1.52
CA GLN A 1027 22.73 -53.68 1.04
C GLN A 1027 22.63 -52.22 1.45
N GLN A 1028 23.06 -51.33 0.56
CA GLN A 1028 23.03 -49.88 0.76
C GLN A 1028 21.62 -49.41 1.11
N VAL A 1029 21.51 -48.38 1.95
CA VAL A 1029 20.25 -47.78 2.48
C VAL A 1029 19.42 -48.65 3.46
N GLN A 1030 19.53 -49.99 3.48
CA GLN A 1030 18.70 -50.81 4.38
C GLN A 1030 19.14 -50.77 5.85
N THR A 1031 18.31 -50.16 6.71
CA THR A 1031 18.51 -50.09 8.17
C THR A 1031 17.87 -51.28 8.90
N GLN A 1032 18.65 -51.99 9.72
CA GLN A 1032 18.14 -52.87 10.78
C GLN A 1032 18.13 -52.09 12.10
N GLY A 1033 16.95 -51.69 12.54
CA GLY A 1033 16.71 -51.10 13.86
C GLY A 1033 15.82 -51.95 14.75
N SER A 1034 15.93 -51.72 16.05
CA SER A 1034 15.02 -52.25 17.08
C SER A 1034 14.79 -51.19 18.15
N LEU A 1035 13.55 -51.13 18.63
CA LEU A 1035 13.12 -50.43 19.83
C LEU A 1035 12.17 -51.37 20.59
N MET A 1036 12.48 -51.61 21.87
CA MET A 1036 11.55 -52.18 22.83
C MET A 1036 11.42 -51.22 24.00
N LEU A 1037 10.18 -50.96 24.43
CA LEU A 1037 9.84 -50.11 25.58
C LEU A 1037 8.82 -50.85 26.46
N LEU A 1038 9.07 -50.88 27.77
CA LEU A 1038 8.33 -51.65 28.78
C LEU A 1038 8.10 -50.79 30.02
N LEU A 1039 6.84 -50.49 30.35
CA LEU A 1039 6.47 -49.63 31.49
C LEU A 1039 6.33 -50.47 32.78
N GLU A 1040 6.69 -49.91 33.95
CA GLU A 1040 6.98 -50.63 35.22
C GLU A 1040 5.87 -51.58 35.73
N SER A 1041 4.63 -51.41 35.30
CA SER A 1041 3.56 -52.40 35.58
C SER A 1041 3.75 -53.75 34.89
N ASN A 1042 4.69 -53.85 33.94
CA ASN A 1042 4.89 -54.96 32.98
C ASN A 1042 3.64 -55.30 32.12
N LYS A 1043 2.59 -54.47 32.18
CA LYS A 1043 1.35 -54.68 31.41
C LYS A 1043 1.36 -54.07 30.03
N TYR A 1044 2.35 -53.25 29.68
CA TYR A 1044 2.39 -52.52 28.42
C TYR A 1044 3.78 -52.59 27.78
N VAL A 1045 3.82 -53.06 26.53
CA VAL A 1045 5.05 -53.21 25.74
C VAL A 1045 4.86 -52.62 24.35
N PHE A 1046 5.68 -51.64 24.00
CA PHE A 1046 5.84 -51.19 22.62
C PHE A 1046 7.04 -51.92 21.99
N ARG A 1047 6.86 -52.40 20.75
CA ARG A 1047 7.92 -53.07 19.97
C ARG A 1047 7.93 -52.53 18.54
N SER A 1048 9.10 -52.14 18.06
CA SER A 1048 9.35 -51.87 16.64
C SER A 1048 9.04 -53.11 15.78
N THR A 1049 8.28 -52.93 14.71
CA THR A 1049 8.05 -53.94 13.67
C THR A 1049 8.85 -53.64 12.40
N ASN A 1050 9.18 -52.37 12.15
CA ASN A 1050 10.06 -51.97 11.06
C ASN A 1050 10.93 -50.76 11.46
N THR A 1051 11.96 -50.48 10.67
CA THR A 1051 12.78 -49.25 10.73
C THR A 1051 12.73 -48.58 9.36
N THR A 1052 12.60 -47.26 9.32
CA THR A 1052 12.56 -46.50 8.07
C THR A 1052 13.93 -46.60 7.37
N GLU A 1053 13.95 -47.04 6.12
CA GLU A 1053 15.18 -47.15 5.32
C GLU A 1053 15.85 -45.78 5.15
N GLY A 1054 17.18 -45.72 5.30
CA GLY A 1054 17.94 -44.47 5.30
C GLY A 1054 17.74 -43.55 6.52
N SER A 1055 16.94 -43.92 7.53
CA SER A 1055 16.68 -43.02 8.67
C SER A 1055 17.77 -42.99 9.75
N LEU A 1056 18.78 -43.88 9.70
CA LEU A 1056 19.82 -43.90 10.73
C LEU A 1056 20.87 -42.83 10.44
N VAL A 1057 20.80 -41.74 11.20
CA VAL A 1057 21.77 -40.64 11.23
C VAL A 1057 22.67 -40.85 12.45
N ILE A 1058 23.99 -40.81 12.27
CA ILE A 1058 24.96 -40.81 13.38
C ILE A 1058 25.84 -39.55 13.25
N ALA A 1059 25.46 -38.52 13.98
CA ALA A 1059 26.10 -37.21 14.00
C ALA A 1059 26.89 -37.04 15.31
N ASP A 1060 28.21 -36.84 15.23
CA ASP A 1060 29.10 -36.77 16.41
C ASP A 1060 28.88 -37.86 17.47
N ASN A 1061 28.32 -37.54 18.65
CA ASN A 1061 27.97 -38.50 19.70
C ASN A 1061 26.44 -38.72 19.82
N ARG A 1062 25.72 -38.48 18.73
CA ARG A 1062 24.27 -38.61 18.59
C ARG A 1062 23.91 -39.69 17.57
N ALA A 1063 22.77 -40.34 17.78
CA ALA A 1063 22.14 -41.22 16.81
C ALA A 1063 20.63 -40.96 16.76
N TYR A 1064 20.09 -40.81 15.55
CA TYR A 1064 18.65 -40.68 15.29
C TYR A 1064 18.20 -41.80 14.37
N TYR A 1065 17.02 -42.39 14.62
CA TYR A 1065 16.35 -43.27 13.66
C TYR A 1065 14.84 -43.33 13.90
N THR A 1066 14.07 -43.66 12.85
CA THR A 1066 12.60 -43.76 12.91
C THR A 1066 12.11 -45.13 12.43
N GLY A 1067 10.85 -45.45 12.72
CA GLY A 1067 10.22 -46.66 12.20
C GLY A 1067 8.76 -46.82 12.62
N THR A 1068 8.21 -48.01 12.40
CA THR A 1068 6.84 -48.38 12.83
C THR A 1068 6.89 -49.47 13.88
N GLY A 1069 5.86 -49.53 14.74
CA GLY A 1069 5.76 -50.53 15.79
C GLY A 1069 4.33 -50.85 16.20
N VAL A 1070 4.21 -51.79 17.14
CA VAL A 1070 2.95 -52.26 17.71
C VAL A 1070 3.02 -52.11 19.22
N LEU A 1071 1.94 -51.57 19.80
CA LEU A 1071 1.72 -51.54 21.23
C LEU A 1071 0.91 -52.77 21.66
N THR A 1072 1.32 -53.41 22.76
CA THR A 1072 0.65 -54.60 23.30
C THR A 1072 0.38 -54.44 24.78
N ARG A 1073 -0.77 -54.96 25.23
CA ARG A 1073 -1.17 -55.05 26.64
C ARG A 1073 -1.19 -56.50 27.10
N THR A 1074 -0.56 -56.78 28.24
CA THR A 1074 -0.68 -58.04 28.97
C THR A 1074 -1.76 -57.91 30.04
N ASP A 1075 -2.74 -58.80 30.04
CA ASP A 1075 -3.79 -58.82 31.07
C ASP A 1075 -3.38 -59.59 32.34
N ASN A 1076 -4.27 -59.66 33.33
CA ASN A 1076 -4.02 -60.36 34.60
C ASN A 1076 -3.94 -61.89 34.47
N SER A 1077 -4.27 -62.47 33.30
CA SER A 1077 -4.12 -63.90 32.99
C SER A 1077 -2.79 -64.21 32.27
N GLY A 1078 -2.03 -63.18 31.89
CA GLY A 1078 -0.81 -63.30 31.08
C GLY A 1078 -1.07 -63.28 29.57
N SER A 1079 -2.32 -63.06 29.14
CA SER A 1079 -2.68 -63.00 27.72
C SER A 1079 -2.28 -61.64 27.11
N MET A 1080 -1.70 -61.65 25.92
CA MET A 1080 -1.26 -60.45 25.20
C MET A 1080 -2.27 -60.02 24.14
N THR A 1081 -2.79 -58.80 24.26
CA THR A 1081 -3.65 -58.15 23.25
C THR A 1081 -2.87 -57.04 22.56
N ALA A 1082 -2.85 -56.99 21.23
CA ALA A 1082 -2.32 -55.85 20.48
C ALA A 1082 -3.34 -54.71 20.39
N ASP A 1083 -2.89 -53.46 20.42
CA ASP A 1083 -3.71 -52.33 19.98
C ASP A 1083 -3.87 -52.41 18.45
N GLN A 1084 -5.04 -52.02 17.94
CA GLN A 1084 -5.35 -52.07 16.50
C GLN A 1084 -4.89 -50.82 15.75
N ARG A 1085 -4.53 -49.74 16.46
CA ARG A 1085 -3.96 -48.52 15.88
C ARG A 1085 -2.55 -48.80 15.32
N ARG A 1086 -2.18 -48.04 14.30
CA ARG A 1086 -0.81 -48.03 13.76
C ARG A 1086 0.03 -47.04 14.55
N PHE A 1087 1.27 -47.38 14.86
CA PHE A 1087 2.19 -46.49 15.56
C PHE A 1087 3.51 -46.34 14.82
N ALA A 1088 4.06 -45.13 14.89
CA ALA A 1088 5.41 -44.83 14.45
C ALA A 1088 6.23 -44.26 15.62
N TYR A 1089 7.54 -44.38 15.52
CA TYR A 1089 8.48 -43.98 16.57
C TYR A 1089 9.71 -43.25 16.02
N LEU A 1090 10.32 -42.47 16.91
CA LEU A 1090 11.63 -41.86 16.80
C LEU A 1090 12.45 -42.29 18.02
N VAL A 1091 13.70 -42.64 17.80
CA VAL A 1091 14.74 -42.70 18.84
C VAL A 1091 15.77 -41.62 18.54
N SER A 1092 16.04 -40.75 19.52
CA SER A 1092 17.26 -39.93 19.56
C SER A 1092 18.07 -40.37 20.77
N ALA A 1093 19.34 -40.73 20.57
CA ALA A 1093 20.24 -41.27 21.58
C ALA A 1093 21.55 -40.48 21.57
N VAL A 1094 22.08 -40.16 22.76
CA VAL A 1094 23.35 -39.42 22.92
C VAL A 1094 24.26 -40.19 23.88
N ASP A 1095 25.47 -40.49 23.39
CA ASP A 1095 26.54 -41.17 24.12
C ASP A 1095 27.36 -40.13 24.91
N GLY A 1096 27.30 -40.18 26.23
CA GLY A 1096 27.93 -39.22 27.15
C GLY A 1096 29.39 -39.53 27.49
N ASP A 1097 29.86 -40.75 27.23
CA ASP A 1097 31.27 -41.15 27.38
C ASP A 1097 32.06 -40.94 26.04
N MET A 1098 31.38 -40.77 24.90
CA MET A 1098 31.97 -40.38 23.61
C MET A 1098 32.20 -38.86 23.49
N LYS A 1099 33.38 -38.47 23.00
CA LYS A 1099 33.71 -37.06 22.76
C LYS A 1099 33.01 -36.50 21.52
N GLY A 1100 32.15 -35.50 21.71
CA GLY A 1100 31.95 -34.44 20.72
C GLY A 1100 33.21 -33.57 20.66
N GLY A 1101 33.99 -33.68 19.59
CA GLY A 1101 35.17 -32.83 19.34
C GLY A 1101 36.43 -33.09 20.19
N LYS A 1102 37.50 -32.34 19.88
CA LYS A 1102 38.88 -32.55 20.40
C LYS A 1102 39.12 -31.98 21.82
N GLY A 1103 38.41 -32.48 22.84
CA GLY A 1103 38.54 -32.05 24.26
C GLY A 1103 39.04 -33.14 25.24
N LYS A 1104 39.34 -32.78 26.51
CA LYS A 1104 39.67 -33.74 27.59
C LYS A 1104 38.41 -34.46 28.12
N LYS A 1105 38.57 -35.62 28.76
CA LYS A 1105 37.44 -36.40 29.34
C LYS A 1105 36.76 -35.62 30.49
N SER A 1106 35.48 -35.31 30.32
CA SER A 1106 34.51 -35.18 31.41
C SER A 1106 33.41 -36.22 31.18
N ARG A 1107 32.98 -36.92 32.22
CA ARG A 1107 31.92 -37.93 32.13
C ARG A 1107 30.56 -37.22 32.09
N GLN A 1108 29.95 -37.12 30.92
CA GLN A 1108 28.57 -36.66 30.78
C GLN A 1108 27.64 -37.89 30.90
N PRO A 1109 26.40 -37.74 31.38
CA PRO A 1109 25.43 -38.83 31.34
C PRO A 1109 24.92 -39.06 29.91
N ASP A 1110 24.68 -40.33 29.56
CA ASP A 1110 23.94 -40.69 28.36
C ASP A 1110 22.52 -40.09 28.39
N ARG A 1111 22.00 -39.68 27.23
CA ARG A 1111 20.66 -39.08 27.11
C ARG A 1111 19.83 -39.80 26.06
N LEU A 1112 18.53 -39.94 26.29
CA LEU A 1112 17.63 -40.69 25.40
C LEU A 1112 16.27 -39.99 25.26
N ARG A 1113 15.81 -39.85 24.02
CA ARG A 1113 14.41 -39.60 23.67
C ARG A 1113 13.85 -40.80 22.92
N ILE A 1114 12.78 -41.38 23.45
CA ILE A 1114 11.87 -42.28 22.74
C ILE A 1114 10.55 -41.54 22.60
N LEU A 1115 10.17 -41.28 21.35
CA LEU A 1115 8.93 -40.59 20.99
C LEU A 1115 8.10 -41.56 20.13
N VAL A 1116 6.84 -41.80 20.51
CA VAL A 1116 5.88 -42.66 19.81
C VAL A 1116 4.59 -41.90 19.53
N TRP A 1117 4.06 -42.02 18.33
CA TRP A 1117 2.80 -41.40 17.90
C TRP A 1117 1.91 -42.37 17.13
N GLU A 1118 0.60 -42.12 17.17
CA GLU A 1118 -0.36 -42.81 16.30
C GLU A 1118 -0.19 -42.36 14.84
N VAL A 1119 -0.31 -43.27 13.89
CA VAL A 1119 -0.30 -42.97 12.45
C VAL A 1119 -1.73 -42.97 11.94
N ASN A 1120 -2.20 -41.79 11.51
CA ASN A 1120 -3.54 -41.57 11.00
C ASN A 1120 -3.86 -42.46 9.78
N LYS A 1121 -5.13 -42.59 9.39
CA LYS A 1121 -5.55 -43.51 8.30
C LYS A 1121 -4.92 -43.20 6.94
N ASP A 1122 -4.73 -41.92 6.65
CA ASP A 1122 -4.03 -41.34 5.49
C ASP A 1122 -2.50 -41.58 5.49
N GLY A 1123 -1.91 -41.95 6.64
CA GLY A 1123 -0.46 -42.08 6.84
C GLY A 1123 0.21 -40.87 7.49
N SER A 1124 -0.53 -39.81 7.84
CA SER A 1124 0.03 -38.64 8.50
C SER A 1124 0.34 -38.88 9.99
N ARG A 1125 1.13 -37.97 10.59
CA ARG A 1125 1.46 -37.99 12.02
C ARG A 1125 0.23 -37.61 12.85
N GLY A 1126 -0.34 -38.59 13.55
CA GLY A 1126 -1.37 -38.39 14.54
C GLY A 1126 -0.81 -38.02 15.92
N GLN A 1127 -1.64 -38.23 16.94
CA GLN A 1127 -1.37 -37.81 18.32
C GLN A 1127 -0.10 -38.48 18.89
N VAL A 1128 0.70 -37.72 19.63
CA VAL A 1128 1.81 -38.26 20.43
C VAL A 1128 1.24 -39.07 21.59
N VAL A 1129 1.63 -40.34 21.66
CA VAL A 1129 1.12 -41.30 22.66
C VAL A 1129 2.13 -41.60 23.76
N TYR A 1130 3.42 -41.36 23.50
CA TYR A 1130 4.51 -41.42 24.48
C TYR A 1130 5.65 -40.48 24.05
N ASP A 1131 6.17 -39.67 24.95
CA ASP A 1131 7.45 -38.99 24.82
C ASP A 1131 8.07 -38.84 26.20
N ASN A 1132 9.30 -39.32 26.41
CA ASN A 1132 10.00 -39.14 27.68
C ASN A 1132 10.72 -37.78 27.80
N GLN A 1133 10.63 -36.92 26.78
CA GLN A 1133 11.26 -35.59 26.71
C GLN A 1133 10.30 -34.41 26.99
N LEU A 1134 9.09 -34.65 27.49
CA LEU A 1134 8.07 -33.61 27.75
C LEU A 1134 8.56 -32.43 28.63
N ALA A 1135 9.53 -32.65 29.52
CA ALA A 1135 10.05 -31.65 30.45
C ALA A 1135 11.26 -30.83 29.92
N CYS A 1136 11.52 -30.82 28.62
CA CYS A 1136 12.65 -30.08 28.02
C CYS A 1136 12.23 -28.94 27.07
N PRO A 1137 13.12 -27.93 26.90
CA PRO A 1137 13.04 -26.99 25.78
C PRO A 1137 13.16 -27.73 24.44
N GLY A 1138 12.30 -27.39 23.49
CA GLY A 1138 12.29 -27.96 22.13
C GLY A 1138 11.62 -29.34 22.04
N GLN A 1139 10.50 -29.40 21.31
CA GLN A 1139 9.70 -30.61 21.12
C GLN A 1139 9.68 -31.14 19.66
N GLU A 1140 10.39 -30.45 18.76
CA GLU A 1140 10.57 -30.78 17.33
C GLU A 1140 11.16 -32.20 17.14
N LEU A 1141 10.91 -32.85 15.99
CA LEU A 1141 11.40 -34.23 15.76
C LEU A 1141 12.93 -34.32 15.61
N ASN A 1142 13.60 -33.27 15.16
CA ASN A 1142 15.07 -33.26 15.04
C ASN A 1142 15.79 -32.85 16.34
N ALA A 1143 15.08 -32.40 17.38
CA ALA A 1143 15.69 -31.99 18.63
C ALA A 1143 16.47 -33.15 19.30
N PRO A 1144 17.72 -32.91 19.78
CA PRO A 1144 18.54 -33.95 20.39
C PRO A 1144 17.95 -34.43 21.72
N ALA A 1145 18.36 -35.61 22.16
CA ALA A 1145 17.99 -36.11 23.49
C ALA A 1145 18.61 -35.24 24.60
N CYS A 1146 17.74 -34.62 25.41
CA CYS A 1146 18.15 -33.80 26.55
C CYS A 1146 18.12 -34.57 27.89
N GLN A 1147 17.21 -35.53 28.06
CA GLN A 1147 16.93 -36.19 29.33
C GLN A 1147 17.98 -37.27 29.64
N PRO A 1148 18.72 -37.17 30.76
CA PRO A 1148 19.64 -38.22 31.20
C PRO A 1148 18.91 -39.54 31.44
N ILE A 1149 19.54 -40.66 31.06
CA ILE A 1149 19.02 -41.98 31.41
C ILE A 1149 19.16 -42.22 32.92
N SER A 1150 18.18 -42.88 33.52
CA SER A 1150 18.14 -43.12 34.97
C SER A 1150 18.94 -44.36 35.38
N GLY A 1151 19.26 -45.24 34.43
CA GLY A 1151 20.27 -46.29 34.56
C GLY A 1151 20.41 -47.09 33.26
N GLY A 1152 21.52 -47.79 33.09
CA GLY A 1152 21.89 -48.48 31.85
C GLY A 1152 23.04 -47.78 31.12
N ASN A 1153 23.16 -48.02 29.81
CA ASN A 1153 24.14 -47.36 28.97
C ASN A 1153 23.68 -47.27 27.51
N ILE A 1154 24.18 -46.24 26.80
CA ILE A 1154 24.15 -46.08 25.35
C ILE A 1154 25.59 -46.21 24.85
N THR A 1155 25.77 -46.72 23.64
CA THR A 1155 27.09 -46.81 22.99
C THR A 1155 26.93 -46.63 21.49
N ILE A 1156 27.61 -45.62 20.96
CA ILE A 1156 27.74 -45.39 19.53
C ILE A 1156 29.06 -46.01 19.05
N HIS A 1157 29.01 -46.75 17.94
CA HIS A 1157 30.13 -47.50 17.38
C HIS A 1157 30.49 -46.91 16.00
N LYS A 1158 31.36 -45.89 15.99
CA LYS A 1158 31.86 -45.32 14.73
C LYS A 1158 32.84 -46.27 14.02
N LYS A 1159 32.74 -46.36 12.70
CA LYS A 1159 33.69 -47.08 11.85
C LYS A 1159 35.02 -46.32 11.83
N GLY A 1160 36.09 -46.93 12.33
CA GLY A 1160 37.40 -46.26 12.45
C GLY A 1160 38.05 -45.97 11.10
N LEU A 1161 38.42 -44.70 10.87
CA LEU A 1161 39.22 -44.25 9.73
C LEU A 1161 40.55 -45.04 9.65
N LYS A 1162 40.63 -45.97 8.69
CA LYS A 1162 41.92 -46.55 8.28
C LYS A 1162 42.64 -45.49 7.45
N SER A 1163 43.79 -45.03 7.94
CA SER A 1163 44.64 -44.04 7.29
C SER A 1163 45.05 -44.43 5.86
N GLU A 1164 45.08 -43.44 4.96
CA GLU A 1164 45.51 -43.54 3.57
C GLU A 1164 46.95 -44.04 3.42
N LEU A 1165 47.17 -45.37 3.39
CA LEU A 1165 48.47 -45.96 3.04
C LEU A 1165 48.40 -47.43 2.62
N SER A 1166 47.37 -47.80 1.83
CA SER A 1166 47.31 -49.14 1.20
C SER A 1166 46.63 -49.18 -0.18
N LEU A 1167 46.89 -48.18 -1.03
CA LEU A 1167 46.84 -48.41 -2.48
C LEU A 1167 47.98 -49.39 -2.82
N LEU A 1168 47.68 -50.38 -3.67
CA LEU A 1168 48.50 -51.57 -4.01
C LEU A 1168 48.58 -52.71 -2.96
N ALA A 1169 47.52 -53.53 -2.85
CA ALA A 1169 47.62 -55.00 -2.94
C ALA A 1169 46.25 -55.69 -3.06
N ALA A 1170 46.25 -56.87 -3.71
CA ALA A 1170 45.27 -57.96 -3.58
C ALA A 1170 43.82 -57.76 -4.06
N SER A 1171 43.65 -57.79 -5.39
CA SER A 1171 42.51 -58.47 -6.00
C SER A 1171 42.63 -59.99 -5.84
N LEU A 1172 41.72 -60.69 -5.14
CA LEU A 1172 41.25 -62.09 -5.42
C LEU A 1172 40.38 -62.73 -4.30
N GLN A 1173 39.47 -63.63 -4.72
CA GLN A 1173 38.72 -64.72 -4.00
C GLN A 1173 37.56 -64.33 -3.06
N ALA A 1174 36.27 -64.60 -3.36
CA ALA A 1174 35.53 -65.85 -3.66
C ALA A 1174 34.76 -66.45 -2.43
N GLU A 1175 33.51 -66.85 -2.66
CA GLU A 1175 32.51 -67.33 -1.67
C GLU A 1175 32.73 -68.80 -1.23
N SER A 1176 32.14 -69.21 -0.09
CA SER A 1176 32.38 -70.52 0.56
C SER A 1176 31.15 -71.45 0.72
N GLY A 1177 30.90 -72.29 -0.29
CA GLY A 1177 30.88 -73.77 -0.17
C GLY A 1177 29.92 -74.57 0.74
N GLY A 1178 29.12 -73.98 1.64
CA GLY A 1178 28.36 -74.77 2.64
C GLY A 1178 27.08 -75.48 2.12
N LEU A 1179 26.66 -76.56 2.80
CA LEU A 1179 25.31 -77.14 2.66
C LEU A 1179 24.23 -76.14 3.10
N SER A 1180 23.24 -75.90 2.23
CA SER A 1180 22.11 -74.98 2.45
C SER A 1180 20.78 -75.56 1.95
N ALA A 1181 19.67 -74.99 2.42
CA ALA A 1181 18.31 -75.40 2.06
C ALA A 1181 17.44 -74.16 1.82
N HIS A 1182 16.83 -74.05 0.63
CA HIS A 1182 16.03 -72.89 0.23
C HIS A 1182 14.72 -73.30 -0.45
N PRO A 1183 13.56 -72.77 0.01
CA PRO A 1183 13.38 -72.00 1.25
C PRO A 1183 13.58 -72.87 2.50
N THR A 1184 14.14 -72.29 3.57
CA THR A 1184 14.52 -73.03 4.79
C THR A 1184 13.31 -73.40 5.66
N ALA A 1185 12.18 -72.70 5.49
CA ALA A 1185 10.86 -73.11 5.95
C ALA A 1185 9.93 -73.20 4.73
N PHE A 1186 9.15 -74.26 4.62
CA PHE A 1186 8.39 -74.58 3.41
C PHE A 1186 7.17 -75.47 3.70
N SER A 1187 6.12 -75.36 2.89
CA SER A 1187 4.93 -76.23 2.94
C SER A 1187 4.84 -77.25 1.79
N GLU A 1188 5.43 -76.96 0.62
CA GLU A 1188 5.38 -77.85 -0.55
C GLU A 1188 6.74 -78.54 -0.83
N SER A 1189 7.80 -77.79 -1.14
CA SER A 1189 9.16 -78.34 -1.30
C SER A 1189 10.28 -77.35 -0.90
N THR A 1190 11.49 -77.89 -0.73
CA THR A 1190 12.73 -77.12 -0.53
C THR A 1190 13.87 -77.71 -1.37
N THR A 1191 14.71 -76.86 -1.94
CA THR A 1191 15.92 -77.28 -2.67
C THR A 1191 17.12 -77.27 -1.73
N LEU A 1192 17.73 -78.43 -1.57
CA LEU A 1192 18.95 -78.66 -0.81
C LEU A 1192 20.15 -78.53 -1.75
N SER A 1193 21.09 -77.64 -1.45
CA SER A 1193 22.26 -77.39 -2.31
C SER A 1193 23.57 -77.38 -1.53
N PHE A 1194 24.64 -77.92 -2.13
CA PHE A 1194 25.98 -77.92 -1.56
C PHE A 1194 27.05 -77.97 -2.66
N THR A 1195 28.30 -77.68 -2.30
CA THR A 1195 29.47 -77.84 -3.19
C THR A 1195 30.59 -78.51 -2.38
N LEU A 1196 31.24 -79.54 -2.92
CA LEU A 1196 32.39 -80.18 -2.25
C LEU A 1196 33.72 -79.62 -2.75
N GLU A 1197 34.74 -79.57 -1.90
CA GLU A 1197 36.09 -79.15 -2.28
C GLU A 1197 36.88 -80.20 -3.08
N ARG A 1198 36.42 -81.46 -3.06
CA ARG A 1198 37.00 -82.60 -3.79
C ARG A 1198 35.91 -83.54 -4.29
N ASP A 1199 36.21 -84.30 -5.35
CA ASP A 1199 35.37 -85.40 -5.82
C ASP A 1199 35.21 -86.44 -4.69
N ALA A 1200 33.96 -86.72 -4.30
CA ALA A 1200 33.65 -87.66 -3.24
C ALA A 1200 32.22 -88.21 -3.35
N ASP A 1201 32.03 -89.44 -2.90
CA ASP A 1201 30.68 -89.98 -2.65
C ASP A 1201 30.06 -89.32 -1.41
N TYR A 1202 28.77 -89.01 -1.53
CA TYR A 1202 27.95 -88.40 -0.48
C TYR A 1202 26.63 -89.16 -0.29
N SER A 1203 26.14 -89.09 0.94
CA SER A 1203 24.75 -89.37 1.31
C SER A 1203 24.11 -88.09 1.85
N LEU A 1204 22.88 -87.79 1.43
CA LEU A 1204 22.07 -86.68 1.92
C LEU A 1204 20.83 -87.25 2.61
N GLU A 1205 20.68 -87.00 3.90
CA GLU A 1205 19.76 -87.71 4.80
C GLU A 1205 18.96 -86.75 5.68
N LEU A 1206 17.66 -86.99 5.81
CA LEU A 1206 16.71 -86.24 6.64
C LEU A 1206 16.47 -86.97 7.97
N TYR A 1207 16.68 -86.27 9.08
CA TYR A 1207 16.50 -86.75 10.44
C TYR A 1207 15.47 -85.90 11.19
N ASP A 1208 14.76 -86.51 12.15
CA ASP A 1208 13.95 -85.79 13.13
C ASP A 1208 14.81 -85.20 14.25
N LEU A 1209 14.20 -84.38 15.12
CA LEU A 1209 14.90 -83.79 16.29
C LEU A 1209 15.31 -84.81 17.36
N LYS A 1210 14.89 -86.06 17.27
CA LYS A 1210 15.30 -87.15 18.18
C LYS A 1210 16.49 -87.94 17.59
N GLY A 1211 16.93 -87.60 16.37
CA GLY A 1211 18.04 -88.26 15.68
C GLY A 1211 17.67 -89.54 14.96
N ALA A 1212 16.37 -89.84 14.78
CA ALA A 1212 15.92 -90.95 13.94
C ALA A 1212 16.01 -90.55 12.45
N LEU A 1213 16.53 -91.45 11.61
CA LEU A 1213 16.55 -91.24 10.16
C LEU A 1213 15.13 -91.35 9.62
N VAL A 1214 14.60 -90.24 9.10
CA VAL A 1214 13.24 -90.14 8.54
C VAL A 1214 13.25 -90.56 7.07
N ARG A 1215 14.22 -90.07 6.28
CA ARG A 1215 14.30 -90.33 4.84
C ARG A 1215 15.73 -90.13 4.32
N LYS A 1216 16.24 -91.07 3.51
CA LYS A 1216 17.42 -90.81 2.67
C LYS A 1216 16.96 -90.01 1.45
N VAL A 1217 17.51 -88.82 1.25
CA VAL A 1217 17.07 -87.86 0.21
C VAL A 1217 17.79 -88.12 -1.10
N ALA A 1218 19.11 -88.34 -1.06
CA ALA A 1218 19.92 -88.71 -2.23
C ALA A 1218 21.22 -89.42 -1.81
N GLU A 1219 21.84 -90.16 -2.73
CA GLU A 1219 23.26 -90.55 -2.63
C GLU A 1219 23.89 -90.66 -4.02
N GLY A 1220 25.21 -90.44 -4.11
CA GLY A 1220 25.97 -90.48 -5.35
C GLY A 1220 27.33 -89.80 -5.23
N THR A 1221 28.01 -89.59 -6.36
CA THR A 1221 29.33 -88.92 -6.40
C THR A 1221 29.17 -87.45 -6.80
N ALA A 1222 29.54 -86.52 -5.93
CA ALA A 1222 29.62 -85.09 -6.25
C ALA A 1222 31.05 -84.73 -6.65
N ARG A 1223 31.20 -83.78 -7.60
CA ARG A 1223 32.51 -83.34 -8.10
C ARG A 1223 32.96 -82.02 -7.48
N ALA A 1224 34.26 -81.88 -7.33
CA ALA A 1224 34.94 -80.71 -6.77
C ALA A 1224 34.47 -79.41 -7.43
N GLY A 1225 34.13 -78.41 -6.61
CA GLY A 1225 33.74 -77.07 -7.07
C GLY A 1225 32.42 -76.98 -7.84
N ARG A 1226 31.70 -78.10 -8.06
CA ARG A 1226 30.41 -78.09 -8.74
C ARG A 1226 29.25 -78.18 -7.74
N ARG A 1227 28.43 -77.14 -7.73
CA ARG A 1227 27.17 -77.10 -6.96
C ARG A 1227 26.26 -78.25 -7.39
N THR A 1228 25.80 -79.01 -6.39
CA THR A 1228 24.93 -80.19 -6.52
C THR A 1228 23.64 -79.92 -5.74
N GLU A 1229 22.48 -80.21 -6.35
CA GLU A 1229 21.17 -79.81 -5.81
C GLU A 1229 20.17 -80.97 -5.85
N HIS A 1230 19.36 -81.09 -4.80
CA HIS A 1230 18.29 -82.08 -4.67
C HIS A 1230 17.05 -81.46 -4.03
N GLU A 1231 15.89 -81.75 -4.61
CA GLU A 1231 14.60 -81.32 -4.05
C GLU A 1231 14.12 -82.29 -2.96
N LEU A 1232 13.55 -81.72 -1.89
CA LEU A 1232 12.82 -82.44 -0.85
C LEU A 1232 11.40 -81.89 -0.76
N VAL A 1233 10.43 -82.70 -1.15
CA VAL A 1233 8.99 -82.43 -0.97
C VAL A 1233 8.54 -82.70 0.46
N ALA A 1234 7.57 -81.92 0.93
CA ALA A 1234 6.96 -82.04 2.25
C ALA A 1234 5.97 -83.22 2.37
N GLU A 1235 5.51 -83.76 1.24
CA GLU A 1235 4.49 -84.82 1.22
C GLU A 1235 4.92 -86.05 2.03
N GLY A 1236 4.09 -86.42 3.02
CA GLY A 1236 4.36 -87.50 3.97
C GLY A 1236 5.20 -87.13 5.20
N LEU A 1237 5.66 -85.88 5.34
CA LEU A 1237 6.37 -85.38 6.52
C LEU A 1237 5.41 -84.60 7.45
N PRO A 1238 5.30 -84.97 8.75
CA PRO A 1238 4.59 -84.14 9.74
C PRO A 1238 5.17 -82.73 9.87
N GLN A 1239 4.33 -81.75 10.20
CA GLN A 1239 4.78 -80.38 10.50
C GLN A 1239 5.83 -80.38 11.61
N GLY A 1240 6.96 -79.72 11.39
CA GLY A 1240 8.05 -79.69 12.37
C GLY A 1240 9.40 -79.23 11.82
N LEU A 1241 10.35 -79.08 12.73
CA LEU A 1241 11.76 -78.82 12.45
C LEU A 1241 12.48 -80.16 12.23
N TYR A 1242 13.26 -80.26 11.16
CA TYR A 1242 14.08 -81.42 10.80
C TYR A 1242 15.54 -81.02 10.56
N LEU A 1243 16.42 -82.02 10.53
CA LEU A 1243 17.84 -81.88 10.23
C LEU A 1243 18.18 -82.62 8.94
N ILE A 1244 18.63 -81.89 7.92
CA ILE A 1244 19.35 -82.47 6.79
C ILE A 1244 20.80 -82.67 7.21
N ARG A 1245 21.34 -83.84 6.90
CA ARG A 1245 22.73 -84.24 7.09
C ARG A 1245 23.32 -84.64 5.74
N LEU A 1246 24.33 -83.93 5.29
CA LEU A 1246 25.21 -84.35 4.21
C LEU A 1246 26.40 -85.08 4.83
N SER A 1247 26.53 -86.37 4.56
CA SER A 1247 27.68 -87.18 4.97
C SER A 1247 28.51 -87.55 3.75
N THR A 1248 29.75 -87.07 3.68
CA THR A 1248 30.77 -87.57 2.76
C THR A 1248 31.70 -88.52 3.52
N GLY A 1249 32.50 -89.32 2.81
CA GLY A 1249 33.43 -90.27 3.45
C GLY A 1249 34.49 -89.66 4.39
N SER A 1250 34.64 -88.33 4.42
CA SER A 1250 35.58 -87.61 5.29
C SER A 1250 34.97 -86.53 6.18
N GLU A 1251 33.74 -86.09 5.91
CA GLU A 1251 33.16 -84.89 6.54
C GLU A 1251 31.64 -84.96 6.57
N VAL A 1252 31.04 -84.41 7.64
CA VAL A 1252 29.59 -84.35 7.84
C VAL A 1252 29.17 -82.90 8.09
N GLN A 1253 28.25 -82.40 7.27
CA GLN A 1253 27.63 -81.08 7.42
C GLN A 1253 26.12 -81.23 7.66
N THR A 1254 25.50 -80.28 8.37
CA THR A 1254 24.07 -80.33 8.68
C THR A 1254 23.38 -78.99 8.50
N ALA A 1255 22.20 -79.00 7.89
CA ALA A 1255 21.30 -77.85 7.76
C ALA A 1255 19.96 -78.14 8.47
N LYS A 1256 19.30 -77.10 8.99
CA LYS A 1256 17.96 -77.20 9.59
C LYS A 1256 16.91 -76.78 8.57
N ILE A 1257 15.79 -77.48 8.53
CA ILE A 1257 14.63 -77.12 7.70
C ILE A 1257 13.33 -77.23 8.50
N ILE A 1258 12.32 -76.41 8.19
CA ILE A 1258 11.00 -76.46 8.84
C ILE A 1258 9.94 -76.81 7.81
N VAL A 1259 9.26 -77.94 8.02
CA VAL A 1259 8.04 -78.29 7.29
C VAL A 1259 6.87 -77.57 7.95
N GLN A 1260 6.12 -76.81 7.16
CA GLN A 1260 4.92 -76.06 7.53
C GLN A 1260 3.68 -76.66 6.83
N GLN A 1261 2.48 -76.22 7.22
CA GLN A 1261 1.27 -76.40 6.41
C GLN A 1261 0.98 -75.10 5.65
#